data_AF-A0A7Y3I2R5-F1
#
_entry.id   AF-A0A7Y3I2R5-F1
#
_cell.length_a   1.000
_cell.length_b   1.000
_cell.length_c   1.000
_cell.angle_alpha   90.00
_cell.angle_beta   90.00
_cell.angle_gamma   90.00
#
_symmetry.space_group_name_H-M   'P 1'
#
loop_
_entity.id
_entity.type
_entity.pdbx_description
1 polymer ?
#
loop_
_entity_poly.entity_id
_entity_poly.type
_entity_poly.pdbx_seq_one_letter_code
_entity_poly.pdbx_strand_id
1 'polypeptide(L)'
;MLARKSTAVAIATALTLGLSCGTEADFVGLSVELIDSTGGLQTYRLFADFDDPTDELFGVGAVPEEGIVEFNSTEPLFNLSTFDGLSAEDFPAGTFSDERDSWVTIGDDLGFPNPTDYSPEFAGVPDAIRAIEGTFWFDDNGGWFNGNPGTHVVGTHLLIAQFTFPEGASFSLDCVVGWARERQPPGEVNYNTFFIEVDPPGACCLPDGSCVMAMELGGGDCAGVYQGDGTSCDTVMCPQPPGACCFDDGSCTSVTEEDCIAAGGAFQGDDIDCAGACPQPGACCLPDGSCVPSTVVGGGDCAGVYQGDGTSCDTTKCPQPTGACCFTDGSCDSPLSQDDCDAAGGLYQGDGTGCDTVDCALPNGACCFADGSCTEVTADECRDAGGAYQGDDTACGGICPQPGACCLPDGSCVQAAEVGGADCVGAYQGDDTSCDTAVCPQPSGACCFIDGSCATLTAEDCTGAGGMYQGDDTTCGSCPQPGACCLPDGSCVQGAEVGGADCDGSYQGDDTDCGTIECPQPTGACCLDDGTCEDTTQDDCAGLYRGDGSTCDMTECPEPGACCFDDGSCADLTETACEEQGGVFQGTDVACGNVFCAQPGCPADLNLDGDVGFFDLVFMLGSWGECDGACLGDIDGDGMIGFFDLTYLLAEWGACTTGACCFDDGRCEDATLEQCEAAGGIYQGDETDCDDVECPEPVAGGVKSGS
;
A
#
# COMPACT_ATOMS: atom_id res chain seq x y z
N MET A 1 -45.63 10.22 -24.83
CA MET A 1 -46.56 11.32 -25.17
C MET A 1 -46.71 12.19 -23.93
N LEU A 2 -45.83 13.17 -23.75
CA LEU A 2 -45.97 14.20 -22.71
C LEU A 2 -45.63 15.52 -23.40
N ALA A 3 -46.62 16.40 -23.46
CA ALA A 3 -46.54 17.69 -24.09
C ALA A 3 -45.59 18.59 -23.29
N ARG A 4 -44.51 19.07 -23.93
CA ARG A 4 -43.71 20.18 -23.42
C ARG A 4 -44.64 21.41 -23.39
N LYS A 5 -45.08 21.80 -22.20
CA LYS A 5 -45.62 23.14 -21.95
C LYS A 5 -44.43 24.06 -21.73
N SER A 6 -44.08 24.86 -22.72
CA SER A 6 -43.25 26.05 -22.51
C SER A 6 -43.97 26.93 -21.50
N THR A 7 -43.43 27.03 -20.29
CA THR A 7 -43.91 27.96 -19.28
C THR A 7 -43.06 29.20 -19.46
N ALA A 8 -43.57 30.18 -20.20
CA ALA A 8 -42.95 31.50 -20.27
C ALA A 8 -43.04 32.14 -18.88
N VAL A 9 -41.91 32.29 -18.23
CA VAL A 9 -41.76 32.99 -16.96
C VAL A 9 -41.52 34.45 -17.32
N ALA A 10 -42.59 35.27 -17.32
CA ALA A 10 -42.48 36.71 -17.49
C ALA A 10 -41.94 37.32 -16.19
N ILE A 11 -40.72 37.83 -16.20
CA ILE A 11 -40.11 38.55 -15.08
C ILE A 11 -39.86 39.99 -15.53
N ALA A 12 -40.67 40.90 -15.00
CA ALA A 12 -40.53 42.33 -15.22
C ALA A 12 -39.47 42.90 -14.27
N THR A 13 -38.28 43.19 -14.79
CA THR A 13 -37.20 43.85 -14.05
C THR A 13 -37.18 45.34 -14.43
N ALA A 14 -37.87 46.17 -13.64
CA ALA A 14 -37.89 47.62 -13.83
C ALA A 14 -36.60 48.25 -13.25
N LEU A 15 -35.77 48.82 -14.11
CA LEU A 15 -34.57 49.56 -13.74
C LEU A 15 -34.98 50.94 -13.22
N THR A 16 -34.89 51.18 -11.91
CA THR A 16 -35.04 52.54 -11.35
C THR A 16 -33.68 53.12 -10.98
N LEU A 17 -33.03 53.76 -11.96
CA LEU A 17 -31.90 54.66 -11.73
C LEU A 17 -32.41 55.96 -11.10
N GLY A 18 -32.42 56.02 -9.76
CA GLY A 18 -32.78 57.25 -9.05
C GLY A 18 -31.60 58.21 -8.93
N LEU A 19 -31.66 59.38 -9.57
CA LEU A 19 -31.11 60.60 -8.98
C LEU A 19 -31.65 61.93 -9.55
N SER A 20 -32.18 62.70 -8.59
CA SER A 20 -32.35 64.16 -8.53
C SER A 20 -33.66 64.77 -9.04
N CYS A 21 -34.31 65.44 -8.10
CA CYS A 21 -35.54 66.21 -8.22
C CYS A 21 -35.40 67.32 -9.28
N GLY A 22 -36.15 67.19 -10.38
CA GLY A 22 -36.31 68.25 -11.38
C GLY A 22 -37.24 67.83 -12.51
N THR A 23 -38.52 68.20 -12.40
CA THR A 23 -39.48 68.38 -13.51
C THR A 23 -39.59 67.26 -14.57
N GLU A 24 -40.47 66.31 -14.27
CA GLU A 24 -41.38 65.54 -15.15
C GLU A 24 -40.87 65.09 -16.54
N ALA A 25 -40.43 63.83 -16.60
CA ALA A 25 -40.31 62.98 -17.79
C ALA A 25 -41.19 61.74 -17.54
N ASP A 26 -42.22 61.46 -18.36
CA ASP A 26 -43.18 60.34 -18.16
C ASP A 26 -42.55 58.95 -18.46
N PHE A 27 -41.70 58.85 -19.49
CA PHE A 27 -40.90 57.63 -19.69
C PHE A 27 -39.67 57.69 -18.79
N VAL A 28 -39.46 56.66 -17.99
CA VAL A 28 -38.46 56.63 -16.92
C VAL A 28 -37.22 55.81 -17.24
N GLY A 29 -37.27 54.98 -18.29
CA GLY A 29 -36.14 54.15 -18.70
C GLY A 29 -36.44 53.22 -19.86
N LEU A 30 -35.46 52.38 -20.18
CA LEU A 30 -35.60 51.23 -21.07
C LEU A 30 -35.32 49.96 -20.28
N SER A 31 -36.07 48.90 -20.57
CA SER A 31 -35.83 47.56 -20.05
C SER A 31 -35.68 46.54 -21.18
N VAL A 32 -34.99 45.43 -20.90
CA VAL A 32 -34.68 44.38 -21.87
C VAL A 32 -35.01 43.02 -21.28
N GLU A 33 -35.55 42.13 -22.10
CA GLU A 33 -35.86 40.75 -21.74
C GLU A 33 -35.27 39.79 -22.78
N LEU A 34 -34.57 38.74 -22.34
CA LEU A 34 -34.19 37.62 -23.21
C LEU A 34 -35.38 36.68 -23.33
N ILE A 35 -35.89 36.49 -24.55
CA ILE A 35 -37.10 35.69 -24.78
C ILE A 35 -36.84 34.36 -25.50
N ASP A 36 -35.71 34.23 -26.19
CA ASP A 36 -35.24 32.96 -26.77
C ASP A 36 -33.71 32.94 -26.79
N SER A 37 -33.14 31.75 -26.59
CA SER A 37 -31.69 31.52 -26.65
C SER A 37 -31.35 30.20 -27.36
N THR A 38 -32.19 29.77 -28.32
CA THR A 38 -32.08 28.44 -28.92
C THR A 38 -31.37 28.44 -30.28
N GLY A 39 -30.58 27.39 -30.54
CA GLY A 39 -29.95 27.18 -31.84
C GLY A 39 -28.79 28.12 -32.14
N GLY A 40 -28.09 28.60 -31.11
CA GLY A 40 -26.96 29.54 -31.22
C GLY A 40 -27.35 30.98 -31.53
N LEU A 41 -28.63 31.30 -31.35
CA LEU A 41 -29.18 32.64 -31.49
C LEU A 41 -29.82 33.09 -30.17
N GLN A 42 -29.82 34.39 -29.92
CA GLN A 42 -30.44 35.03 -28.77
C GLN A 42 -31.36 36.15 -29.23
N THR A 43 -32.61 36.12 -28.78
CA THR A 43 -33.63 37.11 -29.11
C THR A 43 -33.99 37.92 -27.87
N TYR A 44 -33.83 39.23 -27.98
CA TYR A 44 -34.09 40.21 -26.94
C TYR A 44 -35.31 41.03 -27.30
N ARG A 45 -36.15 41.35 -26.32
CA ARG A 45 -37.21 42.35 -26.43
C ARG A 45 -36.84 43.58 -25.63
N LEU A 46 -37.03 44.74 -26.23
CA LEU A 46 -36.71 46.03 -25.61
C LEU A 46 -38.01 46.77 -25.35
N PHE A 47 -38.13 47.34 -24.16
CA PHE A 47 -39.31 48.05 -23.72
C PHE A 47 -38.96 49.47 -23.26
N ALA A 48 -39.87 50.40 -23.48
CA ALA A 48 -39.86 51.72 -22.85
C ALA A 48 -40.69 51.68 -21.56
N ASP A 49 -40.05 51.95 -20.42
CA ASP A 49 -40.70 51.93 -19.10
C ASP A 49 -41.39 53.27 -18.85
N PHE A 50 -42.64 53.24 -18.35
CA PHE A 50 -43.44 54.41 -18.02
C PHE A 50 -43.86 54.39 -16.55
N ASP A 51 -44.01 55.55 -15.93
CA ASP A 51 -44.45 55.65 -14.53
C ASP A 51 -45.97 55.78 -14.38
N ASP A 52 -46.71 56.17 -15.42
CA ASP A 52 -48.18 56.19 -15.45
C ASP A 52 -48.76 55.48 -16.72
N PRO A 53 -49.70 54.53 -16.56
CA PRO A 53 -50.33 53.83 -17.68
C PRO A 53 -51.26 54.71 -18.55
N THR A 54 -51.35 56.02 -18.28
CA THR A 54 -52.06 57.00 -19.12
C THR A 54 -51.14 57.81 -20.04
N ASP A 55 -49.82 57.56 -19.98
CA ASP A 55 -48.81 58.28 -20.75
C ASP A 55 -48.85 57.88 -22.23
N GLU A 56 -48.88 58.85 -23.15
CA GLU A 56 -48.89 58.56 -24.58
C GLU A 56 -47.46 58.58 -25.14
N LEU A 57 -46.99 57.43 -25.66
CA LEU A 57 -45.76 57.38 -26.46
C LEU A 57 -46.04 58.05 -27.81
N PHE A 58 -45.29 59.10 -28.15
CA PHE A 58 -45.43 59.81 -29.43
C PHE A 58 -44.43 59.33 -30.49
N GLY A 59 -43.27 58.79 -30.12
CA GLY A 59 -42.40 58.07 -31.05
C GLY A 59 -40.97 57.86 -30.57
N VAL A 60 -40.27 56.90 -31.18
CA VAL A 60 -38.84 56.64 -30.96
C VAL A 60 -38.06 57.26 -32.13
N GLY A 61 -37.11 58.15 -31.85
CA GLY A 61 -36.39 58.96 -32.84
C GLY A 61 -37.13 60.22 -33.30
N ALA A 62 -38.11 60.72 -32.54
CA ALA A 62 -39.09 61.71 -33.02
C ALA A 62 -38.63 63.19 -33.07
N VAL A 63 -37.33 63.49 -33.21
CA VAL A 63 -36.85 64.89 -33.24
C VAL A 63 -36.78 65.39 -34.70
N PRO A 64 -37.44 66.51 -35.07
CA PRO A 64 -37.51 66.97 -36.47
C PRO A 64 -36.17 67.36 -37.13
N GLU A 65 -35.09 67.53 -36.36
CA GLU A 65 -33.79 67.97 -36.87
C GLU A 65 -32.63 67.02 -36.49
N GLU A 66 -32.80 66.08 -35.54
CA GLU A 66 -31.73 65.20 -35.00
C GLU A 66 -32.26 63.84 -34.45
N GLY A 67 -33.37 63.32 -35.01
CA GLY A 67 -34.07 62.12 -34.55
C GLY A 67 -33.31 60.81 -34.73
N ILE A 68 -32.19 60.66 -34.04
CA ILE A 68 -31.24 59.58 -34.24
C ILE A 68 -31.51 58.45 -33.24
N VAL A 69 -31.66 57.24 -33.77
CA VAL A 69 -31.46 56.01 -33.00
C VAL A 69 -30.12 55.43 -33.45
N GLU A 70 -29.18 55.36 -32.52
CA GLU A 70 -27.86 54.75 -32.75
C GLU A 70 -27.87 53.36 -32.12
N PHE A 71 -27.65 52.36 -32.96
CA PHE A 71 -27.50 50.98 -32.51
C PHE A 71 -26.08 50.51 -32.80
N ASN A 72 -25.43 49.97 -31.78
CA ASN A 72 -24.09 49.41 -31.85
C ASN A 72 -24.12 47.95 -31.42
N SER A 73 -23.60 47.03 -32.22
CA SER A 73 -23.47 45.62 -31.85
C SER A 73 -22.10 45.08 -32.21
N THR A 74 -21.62 44.14 -31.39
CA THR A 74 -20.39 43.39 -31.65
C THR A 74 -20.58 42.29 -32.70
N GLU A 75 -21.81 41.81 -32.87
CA GLU A 75 -22.17 40.76 -33.82
C GLU A 75 -23.30 41.18 -34.79
N PRO A 76 -23.48 40.48 -35.92
CA PRO A 76 -24.54 40.82 -36.85
C PRO A 76 -25.94 40.61 -36.28
N LEU A 77 -26.86 41.53 -36.54
CA LEU A 77 -28.30 41.42 -36.23
C LEU A 77 -29.02 40.60 -37.31
N PHE A 78 -29.83 39.61 -36.94
CA PHE A 78 -30.43 38.65 -37.87
C PHE A 78 -31.94 38.83 -38.10
N ASN A 79 -32.36 38.54 -39.33
CA ASN A 79 -33.74 38.20 -39.68
C ASN A 79 -33.75 36.77 -40.24
N LEU A 80 -34.53 35.89 -39.61
CA LEU A 80 -34.58 34.46 -39.89
C LEU A 80 -35.54 34.12 -41.02
N SER A 81 -36.53 34.99 -41.29
CA SER A 81 -37.49 34.85 -42.36
C SER A 81 -37.49 36.01 -43.37
N THR A 82 -38.06 35.76 -44.56
CA THR A 82 -38.28 36.79 -45.58
C THR A 82 -39.57 37.55 -45.29
N PHE A 83 -39.51 38.88 -45.19
CA PHE A 83 -40.67 39.72 -44.93
C PHE A 83 -41.61 39.80 -46.14
N ASP A 84 -42.74 39.09 -46.10
CA ASP A 84 -43.86 39.31 -47.01
C ASP A 84 -44.87 40.28 -46.35
N GLY A 85 -44.65 41.59 -46.55
CA GLY A 85 -45.66 42.64 -46.33
C GLY A 85 -46.27 42.71 -44.93
N LEU A 86 -45.65 43.47 -44.03
CA LEU A 86 -46.24 43.81 -42.74
C LEU A 86 -47.45 44.74 -42.95
N SER A 87 -48.63 44.37 -42.45
CA SER A 87 -49.79 45.27 -42.40
C SER A 87 -49.83 45.98 -41.05
N ALA A 88 -49.86 47.31 -41.09
CA ALA A 88 -50.04 48.22 -39.97
C ALA A 88 -51.39 48.03 -39.27
N GLU A 89 -51.44 47.16 -38.26
CA GLU A 89 -52.40 47.29 -37.15
C GLU A 89 -51.64 47.07 -35.84
N ASP A 90 -52.03 47.82 -34.81
CA ASP A 90 -51.30 48.09 -33.57
C ASP A 90 -50.55 46.89 -32.99
N PHE A 91 -49.23 47.06 -32.80
CA PHE A 91 -48.32 46.03 -32.26
C PHE A 91 -48.29 44.76 -33.13
N PRO A 92 -47.42 43.75 -32.95
CA PRO A 92 -47.30 42.70 -33.96
C PRO A 92 -48.52 41.75 -33.97
N ALA A 93 -49.62 42.20 -34.56
CA ALA A 93 -50.78 41.42 -34.96
C ALA A 93 -50.64 40.93 -36.42
N GLY A 94 -49.65 41.45 -37.16
CA GLY A 94 -49.18 40.86 -38.40
C GLY A 94 -48.38 39.58 -38.12
N THR A 95 -48.58 38.54 -38.94
CA THR A 95 -47.84 37.28 -38.77
C THR A 95 -46.41 37.46 -39.26
N PHE A 96 -45.44 37.63 -38.34
CA PHE A 96 -44.05 37.30 -38.66
C PHE A 96 -44.00 35.83 -39.08
N SER A 97 -43.16 35.50 -40.06
CA SER A 97 -42.94 34.10 -40.44
C SER A 97 -42.09 33.35 -39.41
N ASP A 98 -41.24 34.04 -38.64
CA ASP A 98 -40.54 33.53 -37.46
C ASP A 98 -40.69 34.52 -36.30
N GLU A 99 -41.04 34.02 -35.10
CA GLU A 99 -41.26 34.85 -33.91
C GLU A 99 -39.97 35.49 -33.38
N ARG A 100 -38.81 35.10 -33.92
CA ARG A 100 -37.47 35.60 -33.57
C ARG A 100 -36.89 36.55 -34.61
N ASP A 101 -37.69 36.99 -35.56
CA ASP A 101 -37.23 38.05 -36.46
C ASP A 101 -36.99 39.34 -35.67
N SER A 102 -35.96 40.07 -36.08
CA SER A 102 -35.66 41.37 -35.48
C SER A 102 -36.64 42.40 -36.05
N TRP A 103 -36.96 43.43 -35.27
CA TRP A 103 -37.75 44.59 -35.69
C TRP A 103 -37.59 45.74 -34.70
N VAL A 104 -37.83 46.96 -35.18
CA VAL A 104 -38.02 48.15 -34.35
C VAL A 104 -39.32 48.81 -34.79
N THR A 105 -40.16 49.21 -33.83
CA THR A 105 -41.40 49.92 -34.12
C THR A 105 -41.09 51.40 -34.33
N ILE A 106 -41.55 51.97 -35.45
CA ILE A 106 -41.29 53.36 -35.83
C ILE A 106 -42.61 54.05 -36.20
N GLY A 107 -42.76 55.34 -35.90
CA GLY A 107 -44.00 56.01 -36.26
C GLY A 107 -43.95 56.40 -37.73
N ASP A 108 -45.08 56.40 -38.44
CA ASP A 108 -45.15 56.97 -39.79
C ASP A 108 -45.54 58.46 -39.74
N ASP A 109 -44.83 59.31 -40.48
CA ASP A 109 -45.28 60.66 -40.81
C ASP A 109 -46.10 60.50 -42.08
N LEU A 110 -47.45 60.58 -42.01
CA LEU A 110 -48.34 61.08 -43.08
C LEU A 110 -49.80 60.59 -42.91
N GLY A 111 -50.62 61.33 -42.15
CA GLY A 111 -52.06 61.50 -42.44
C GLY A 111 -53.00 60.27 -42.47
N PHE A 112 -52.59 59.08 -42.01
CA PHE A 112 -53.43 57.88 -41.90
C PHE A 112 -54.06 57.74 -40.49
N PRO A 113 -55.23 57.07 -40.37
CA PRO A 113 -55.93 56.94 -39.09
C PRO A 113 -55.32 55.94 -38.08
N ASN A 114 -54.38 55.08 -38.51
CA ASN A 114 -53.59 54.19 -37.65
C ASN A 114 -52.10 54.49 -37.93
N PRO A 115 -51.32 54.99 -36.95
CA PRO A 115 -50.07 55.68 -37.28
C PRO A 115 -48.78 54.89 -36.96
N THR A 116 -48.89 53.59 -36.69
CA THR A 116 -47.74 52.70 -36.46
C THR A 116 -47.33 52.00 -37.75
N ASP A 117 -46.11 52.23 -38.24
CA ASP A 117 -45.53 51.44 -39.35
C ASP A 117 -44.18 50.83 -38.91
N TYR A 118 -43.58 49.97 -39.71
CA TYR A 118 -42.22 49.48 -39.45
C TYR A 118 -41.20 50.35 -40.19
N SER A 119 -39.99 50.47 -39.65
CA SER A 119 -38.91 51.18 -40.38
C SER A 119 -38.72 50.56 -41.77
N PRO A 120 -38.82 51.35 -42.86
CA PRO A 120 -38.68 50.83 -44.22
C PRO A 120 -37.31 50.20 -44.48
N GLU A 121 -36.26 50.67 -43.78
CA GLU A 121 -34.89 50.18 -43.94
C GLU A 121 -34.58 48.96 -43.05
N PHE A 122 -35.36 48.72 -42.00
CA PHE A 122 -35.22 47.55 -41.13
C PHE A 122 -35.81 46.29 -41.78
N ALA A 123 -36.97 46.43 -42.44
CA ALA A 123 -37.66 45.36 -43.17
C ALA A 123 -37.27 45.28 -44.67
N GLY A 124 -36.50 46.25 -45.18
CA GLY A 124 -36.19 46.43 -46.61
C GLY A 124 -34.80 45.97 -47.07
N VAL A 125 -34.07 45.23 -46.25
CA VAL A 125 -32.77 44.67 -46.68
C VAL A 125 -33.03 43.65 -47.81
N PRO A 126 -32.37 43.75 -48.99
CA PRO A 126 -32.61 42.81 -50.10
C PRO A 126 -32.41 41.36 -49.65
N ASP A 127 -33.17 40.40 -50.21
CA ASP A 127 -33.20 38.94 -49.92
C ASP A 127 -31.83 38.25 -49.67
N ALA A 128 -30.73 38.86 -50.14
CA ALA A 128 -29.37 38.37 -50.02
C ALA A 128 -28.67 38.69 -48.69
N ILE A 129 -29.18 39.61 -47.87
CA ILE A 129 -28.54 40.05 -46.61
C ILE A 129 -29.46 39.69 -45.44
N ARG A 130 -29.16 38.55 -44.80
CA ARG A 130 -29.89 38.02 -43.63
C ARG A 130 -29.35 38.55 -42.29
N ALA A 131 -28.33 39.41 -42.35
CA ALA A 131 -27.55 39.88 -41.22
C ALA A 131 -27.11 41.33 -41.45
N ILE A 132 -27.37 42.23 -40.49
CA ILE A 132 -26.91 43.62 -40.51
C ILE A 132 -25.70 43.73 -39.57
N GLU A 133 -24.54 44.12 -40.10
CA GLU A 133 -23.28 44.21 -39.34
C GLU A 133 -22.96 45.65 -38.91
N GLY A 134 -22.50 45.83 -37.67
CA GLY A 134 -21.88 47.07 -37.17
C GLY A 134 -22.87 48.12 -36.64
N THR A 135 -22.36 49.35 -36.52
CA THR A 135 -23.14 50.51 -36.08
C THR A 135 -24.07 50.99 -37.19
N PHE A 136 -25.36 51.12 -36.90
CA PHE A 136 -26.30 51.76 -37.81
C PHE A 136 -27.08 52.88 -37.13
N TRP A 137 -27.43 53.85 -37.97
CA TRP A 137 -28.12 55.06 -37.62
C TRP A 137 -29.45 55.06 -38.34
N PHE A 138 -30.48 55.57 -37.68
CA PHE A 138 -31.71 55.87 -38.37
C PHE A 138 -32.01 57.36 -38.32
N ASP A 139 -31.94 58.00 -39.49
CA ASP A 139 -31.88 59.45 -39.62
C ASP A 139 -33.24 60.13 -39.90
N ASP A 140 -34.32 59.38 -40.16
CA ASP A 140 -35.64 59.95 -40.49
C ASP A 140 -36.82 59.03 -40.12
N ASN A 141 -37.03 58.85 -38.82
CA ASN A 141 -37.97 57.88 -38.26
C ASN A 141 -39.13 58.52 -37.48
N GLY A 142 -39.35 59.81 -37.69
CA GLY A 142 -40.29 60.60 -36.92
C GLY A 142 -41.73 60.44 -37.41
N GLY A 143 -42.47 59.50 -36.84
CA GLY A 143 -43.93 59.53 -36.92
C GLY A 143 -44.61 59.33 -35.58
N TRP A 144 -45.94 59.47 -35.60
CA TRP A 144 -46.75 59.62 -34.40
C TRP A 144 -47.23 58.27 -33.90
N PHE A 145 -46.66 57.70 -32.85
CA PHE A 145 -47.37 56.68 -32.10
C PHE A 145 -48.54 57.36 -31.37
N ASN A 146 -49.76 56.80 -31.46
CA ASN A 146 -50.83 57.16 -30.51
C ASN A 146 -50.92 56.08 -29.42
N GLY A 147 -49.76 55.55 -29.00
CA GLY A 147 -49.59 54.38 -28.13
C GLY A 147 -50.07 54.61 -26.71
N ASN A 148 -51.33 55.02 -26.56
CA ASN A 148 -52.04 55.16 -25.31
C ASN A 148 -52.09 53.75 -24.66
N PRO A 149 -51.44 53.54 -23.49
CA PRO A 149 -51.41 52.25 -22.82
C PRO A 149 -52.82 51.83 -22.37
N GLY A 150 -53.73 52.80 -22.25
CA GLY A 150 -55.06 52.68 -21.67
C GLY A 150 -56.09 51.82 -22.41
N THR A 151 -55.81 51.30 -23.62
CA THR A 151 -56.75 50.34 -24.25
C THR A 151 -56.24 48.94 -24.50
N HIS A 152 -54.93 48.68 -24.52
CA HIS A 152 -54.44 47.36 -24.92
C HIS A 152 -53.18 46.83 -24.22
N VAL A 153 -52.56 47.55 -23.27
CA VAL A 153 -51.39 47.04 -22.54
C VAL A 153 -51.62 47.15 -21.03
N VAL A 154 -51.70 46.00 -20.36
CA VAL A 154 -51.66 45.94 -18.89
C VAL A 154 -50.19 45.81 -18.50
N GLY A 155 -49.57 46.83 -17.89
CA GLY A 155 -48.14 46.76 -17.52
C GLY A 155 -47.53 48.08 -17.04
N THR A 156 -46.22 48.08 -16.88
CA THR A 156 -45.37 49.24 -16.50
C THR A 156 -44.40 49.65 -17.63
N HIS A 157 -44.52 49.01 -18.81
CA HIS A 157 -43.61 49.20 -19.93
C HIS A 157 -44.28 48.87 -21.27
N LEU A 158 -43.73 49.40 -22.36
CA LEU A 158 -44.22 49.26 -23.73
C LEU A 158 -43.14 48.63 -24.62
N LEU A 159 -43.45 47.55 -25.34
CA LEU A 159 -42.49 46.90 -26.24
C LEU A 159 -42.18 47.80 -27.45
N ILE A 160 -40.91 48.07 -27.74
CA ILE A 160 -40.50 49.01 -28.81
C ILE A 160 -39.56 48.39 -29.85
N ALA A 161 -38.90 47.29 -29.51
CA ALA A 161 -38.06 46.56 -30.45
C ALA A 161 -37.89 45.10 -30.03
N GLN A 162 -37.49 44.28 -30.99
CA GLN A 162 -37.00 42.94 -30.78
C GLN A 162 -35.75 42.74 -31.62
N PHE A 163 -34.68 42.18 -31.06
CA PHE A 163 -33.42 41.98 -31.77
C PHE A 163 -32.90 40.57 -31.58
N THR A 164 -32.43 39.96 -32.66
CA THR A 164 -31.86 38.61 -32.66
C THR A 164 -30.42 38.62 -33.13
N PHE A 165 -29.54 38.03 -32.34
CA PHE A 165 -28.11 37.95 -32.61
C PHE A 165 -27.60 36.52 -32.48
N PRO A 166 -26.39 36.20 -32.97
CA PRO A 166 -25.63 35.05 -32.51
C PRO A 166 -25.42 35.12 -30.99
N GLU A 167 -25.33 33.94 -30.37
CA GLU A 167 -24.97 33.82 -28.96
C GLU A 167 -23.63 34.52 -28.67
N GLY A 168 -23.58 35.28 -27.56
CA GLY A 168 -22.38 36.01 -27.15
C GLY A 168 -22.29 37.45 -27.65
N ALA A 169 -23.28 37.92 -28.41
CA ALA A 169 -23.35 39.31 -28.83
C ALA A 169 -23.61 40.26 -27.66
N SER A 170 -22.84 41.34 -27.60
CA SER A 170 -23.18 42.55 -26.84
C SER A 170 -23.68 43.64 -27.78
N PHE A 171 -24.65 44.43 -27.31
CA PHE A 171 -25.14 45.58 -28.06
C PHE A 171 -25.49 46.75 -27.15
N SER A 172 -25.48 47.94 -27.72
CA SER A 172 -26.01 49.14 -27.07
C SER A 172 -26.97 49.87 -28.01
N LEU A 173 -27.93 50.54 -27.39
CA LEU A 173 -28.92 51.36 -28.06
C LEU A 173 -28.93 52.72 -27.39
N ASP A 174 -28.60 53.75 -28.16
CA ASP A 174 -28.85 55.15 -27.82
C ASP A 174 -30.06 55.62 -28.63
N CYS A 175 -31.09 56.10 -27.95
CA CYS A 175 -32.29 56.56 -28.63
C CYS A 175 -32.94 57.75 -27.93
N VAL A 176 -33.60 58.59 -28.72
CA VAL A 176 -34.43 59.68 -28.21
C VAL A 176 -35.89 59.26 -28.28
N VAL A 177 -36.59 59.26 -27.15
CA VAL A 177 -38.02 58.94 -27.09
C VAL A 177 -38.82 60.22 -26.87
N GLY A 178 -39.72 60.49 -27.81
CA GLY A 178 -40.67 61.59 -27.77
C GLY A 178 -41.98 61.18 -27.06
N TRP A 179 -42.48 62.04 -26.18
CA TRP A 179 -43.70 61.81 -25.41
C TRP A 179 -44.50 63.11 -25.21
N ALA A 180 -45.80 62.98 -24.97
CA ALA A 180 -46.67 64.08 -24.56
C ALA A 180 -47.87 63.56 -23.75
N ARG A 181 -48.46 64.44 -22.95
CA ARG A 181 -49.61 64.08 -22.10
C ARG A 181 -50.93 64.29 -22.81
N GLU A 182 -51.91 63.41 -22.57
CA GLU A 182 -53.29 63.42 -23.09
C GLU A 182 -54.06 64.75 -22.83
N ARG A 183 -53.49 65.69 -22.05
CA ARG A 183 -54.09 66.98 -21.69
C ARG A 183 -53.32 68.23 -22.11
N GLN A 184 -52.21 68.11 -22.84
CA GLN A 184 -51.51 69.27 -23.40
C GLN A 184 -52.16 69.73 -24.72
N PRO A 185 -52.09 71.04 -25.06
CA PRO A 185 -52.57 71.52 -26.35
C PRO A 185 -51.80 70.83 -27.50
N PRO A 186 -52.44 70.57 -28.65
CA PRO A 186 -51.80 69.86 -29.76
C PRO A 186 -50.55 70.61 -30.24
N GLY A 187 -49.39 69.97 -30.13
CA GLY A 187 -48.12 70.44 -30.70
C GLY A 187 -46.94 70.64 -29.74
N GLU A 188 -47.04 70.29 -28.46
CA GLU A 188 -45.89 70.31 -27.52
C GLU A 188 -45.44 68.87 -27.24
N VAL A 189 -44.30 68.46 -27.82
CA VAL A 189 -43.68 67.13 -27.64
C VAL A 189 -42.44 67.31 -26.76
N ASN A 190 -42.30 66.47 -25.74
CA ASN A 190 -41.12 66.39 -24.87
C ASN A 190 -40.24 65.22 -25.31
N TYR A 191 -38.96 65.25 -24.94
CA TYR A 191 -37.98 64.25 -25.38
C TYR A 191 -37.08 63.80 -24.23
N ASN A 192 -36.84 62.50 -24.15
CA ASN A 192 -35.87 61.89 -23.26
C ASN A 192 -34.84 61.11 -24.09
N THR A 193 -33.56 61.23 -23.72
CA THR A 193 -32.49 60.41 -24.29
C THR A 193 -32.26 59.21 -23.39
N PHE A 194 -32.26 58.02 -23.95
CA PHE A 194 -32.02 56.78 -23.24
C PHE A 194 -30.85 56.04 -23.87
N PHE A 195 -29.98 55.53 -23.00
CA PHE A 195 -28.89 54.65 -23.37
C PHE A 195 -29.06 53.34 -22.61
N ILE A 196 -28.98 52.23 -23.33
CA ILE A 196 -28.90 50.89 -22.73
C ILE A 196 -27.75 50.12 -23.37
N GLU A 197 -27.00 49.42 -22.53
CA GLU A 197 -25.95 48.49 -22.92
C GLU A 197 -26.37 47.11 -22.40
N VAL A 198 -26.33 46.13 -23.29
CA VAL A 198 -26.74 44.75 -23.04
C VAL A 198 -25.54 43.87 -23.33
N ASP A 199 -24.97 43.33 -22.26
CA ASP A 199 -23.94 42.29 -22.31
C ASP A 199 -24.56 40.92 -22.62
N PRO A 200 -23.78 39.98 -23.19
CA PRO A 200 -24.31 38.65 -23.49
C PRO A 200 -24.68 37.89 -22.21
N PRO A 201 -25.80 37.16 -22.18
CA PRO A 201 -26.22 36.39 -21.04
C PRO A 201 -25.22 35.26 -20.77
N GLY A 202 -25.10 34.90 -19.50
CA GLY A 202 -24.28 33.82 -19.01
C GLY A 202 -25.11 32.64 -18.48
N ALA A 203 -24.46 31.49 -18.37
CA ALA A 203 -25.02 30.32 -17.74
C ALA A 203 -25.17 30.55 -16.23
N CYS A 204 -26.36 30.25 -15.71
CA CYS A 204 -26.66 30.24 -14.28
C CYS A 204 -26.91 28.80 -13.83
N CYS A 205 -26.04 28.30 -12.94
CA CYS A 205 -26.22 27.00 -12.33
C CYS A 205 -27.13 27.10 -11.12
N LEU A 206 -28.31 26.53 -11.23
CA LEU A 206 -29.29 26.49 -10.14
C LEU A 206 -28.90 25.43 -9.10
N PRO A 207 -29.37 25.58 -7.84
CA PRO A 207 -29.05 24.64 -6.76
C PRO A 207 -29.50 23.19 -7.02
N ASP A 208 -30.47 22.97 -7.90
CA ASP A 208 -30.97 21.65 -8.30
C ASP A 208 -30.15 21.02 -9.45
N GLY A 209 -29.00 21.62 -9.79
CA GLY A 209 -28.13 21.15 -10.86
C GLY A 209 -28.60 21.51 -12.27
N SER A 210 -29.75 22.17 -12.42
CA SER A 210 -30.19 22.66 -13.73
C SER A 210 -29.45 23.94 -14.14
N CYS A 211 -29.39 24.19 -15.45
CA CYS A 211 -28.78 25.40 -16.00
C CYS A 211 -29.82 26.23 -16.75
N VAL A 212 -29.82 27.54 -16.49
CA VAL A 212 -30.62 28.52 -17.24
C VAL A 212 -29.74 29.67 -17.73
N MET A 213 -30.06 30.26 -18.88
CA MET A 213 -29.41 31.50 -19.32
C MET A 213 -29.96 32.67 -18.50
N ALA A 214 -29.07 33.49 -17.95
CA ALA A 214 -29.41 34.66 -17.15
C ALA A 214 -28.58 35.88 -17.58
N MET A 215 -29.08 37.08 -17.36
CA MET A 215 -28.29 38.32 -17.54
C MET A 215 -27.65 38.74 -16.22
N GLU A 216 -26.47 39.38 -16.28
CA GLU A 216 -25.80 39.94 -15.09
C GLU A 216 -26.45 41.25 -14.59
N LEU A 217 -27.24 41.93 -15.44
CA LEU A 217 -27.82 43.24 -15.15
C LEU A 217 -28.78 43.20 -13.94
N GLY A 218 -28.33 43.72 -12.80
CA GLY A 218 -29.17 43.99 -11.63
C GLY A 218 -29.20 42.93 -10.53
N GLY A 219 -28.26 41.97 -10.52
CA GLY A 219 -27.95 41.18 -9.31
C GLY A 219 -29.07 40.31 -8.74
N GLY A 220 -29.93 39.72 -9.58
CA GLY A 220 -31.04 38.88 -9.10
C GLY A 220 -31.55 37.78 -10.05
N ASP A 221 -31.15 37.74 -11.31
CA ASP A 221 -31.72 36.79 -12.28
C ASP A 221 -31.17 35.37 -12.14
N CYS A 222 -29.98 35.23 -11.56
CA CYS A 222 -29.44 33.93 -11.21
C CYS A 222 -29.78 33.58 -9.76
N ALA A 223 -30.75 32.68 -9.57
CA ALA A 223 -31.06 32.12 -8.25
C ALA A 223 -29.99 31.13 -7.73
N GLY A 224 -28.89 30.94 -8.48
CA GLY A 224 -27.78 30.06 -8.15
C GLY A 224 -26.42 30.71 -8.43
N VAL A 225 -25.48 29.96 -9.01
CA VAL A 225 -24.12 30.44 -9.30
C VAL A 225 -24.00 30.86 -10.76
N TYR A 226 -23.88 32.17 -10.97
CA TYR A 226 -23.64 32.76 -12.29
C TYR A 226 -22.20 32.45 -12.76
N GLN A 227 -22.05 31.96 -13.97
CA GLN A 227 -20.76 31.54 -14.54
C GLN A 227 -20.06 32.63 -15.35
N GLY A 228 -20.67 33.82 -15.45
CA GLY A 228 -20.15 34.98 -16.18
C GLY A 228 -20.73 35.11 -17.59
N ASP A 229 -20.65 36.32 -18.12
CA ASP A 229 -21.22 36.69 -19.42
C ASP A 229 -20.65 35.84 -20.58
N GLY A 230 -21.53 35.52 -21.54
CA GLY A 230 -21.17 34.72 -22.73
C GLY A 230 -20.90 33.24 -22.47
N THR A 231 -21.13 32.74 -21.25
CA THR A 231 -21.06 31.29 -20.95
C THR A 231 -22.37 30.60 -21.31
N SER A 232 -22.29 29.41 -21.91
CA SER A 232 -23.46 28.67 -22.42
C SER A 232 -23.82 27.48 -21.56
N CYS A 233 -25.11 27.25 -21.29
CA CYS A 233 -25.59 26.07 -20.59
C CYS A 233 -25.28 24.74 -21.30
N ASP A 234 -24.94 24.77 -22.59
CA ASP A 234 -24.51 23.58 -23.33
C ASP A 234 -23.06 23.17 -23.00
N THR A 235 -22.27 24.09 -22.45
CA THR A 235 -20.83 23.86 -22.17
C THR A 235 -20.50 23.89 -20.68
N VAL A 236 -21.34 24.55 -19.88
CA VAL A 236 -21.20 24.61 -18.43
C VAL A 236 -21.76 23.34 -17.79
N MET A 237 -20.92 22.65 -17.01
CA MET A 237 -21.36 21.55 -16.17
C MET A 237 -21.79 22.10 -14.81
N CYS A 238 -23.10 22.14 -14.57
CA CYS A 238 -23.63 22.52 -13.27
C CYS A 238 -23.50 21.35 -12.28
N PRO A 239 -22.94 21.59 -11.08
CA PRO A 239 -22.81 20.56 -10.06
C PRO A 239 -24.18 19.97 -9.72
N GLN A 240 -24.35 18.67 -9.90
CA GLN A 240 -25.55 17.97 -9.45
C GLN A 240 -25.50 17.79 -7.93
N PRO A 241 -26.64 17.90 -7.22
CA PRO A 241 -26.68 17.62 -5.79
C PRO A 241 -26.32 16.15 -5.53
N PRO A 242 -25.47 15.84 -4.54
CA PRO A 242 -25.19 14.47 -4.16
C PRO A 242 -26.40 13.87 -3.42
N GLY A 243 -26.61 12.57 -3.61
CA GLY A 243 -27.59 11.78 -2.86
C GLY A 243 -27.01 10.44 -2.42
N ALA A 244 -27.73 9.74 -1.55
CA ALA A 244 -27.31 8.43 -1.05
C ALA A 244 -27.35 7.40 -2.17
N CYS A 245 -26.19 6.82 -2.46
CA CYS A 245 -26.05 5.69 -3.35
C CYS A 245 -25.90 4.42 -2.52
N CYS A 246 -26.92 3.56 -2.55
CA CYS A 246 -26.95 2.32 -1.77
C CYS A 246 -26.46 1.14 -2.59
N PHE A 247 -25.56 0.36 -2.03
CA PHE A 247 -25.06 -0.87 -2.64
C PHE A 247 -25.68 -2.10 -1.97
N ASP A 248 -25.67 -3.23 -2.69
CA ASP A 248 -26.21 -4.49 -2.19
C ASP A 248 -25.49 -4.97 -0.92
N ASP A 249 -24.24 -4.55 -0.67
CA ASP A 249 -23.48 -4.91 0.53
C ASP A 249 -23.81 -4.05 1.76
N GLY A 250 -24.77 -3.13 1.65
CA GLY A 250 -25.15 -2.19 2.69
C GLY A 250 -24.25 -0.96 2.80
N SER A 251 -23.18 -0.87 2.00
CA SER A 251 -22.37 0.34 1.92
C SER A 251 -23.17 1.48 1.27
N CYS A 252 -22.79 2.70 1.64
CA CYS A 252 -23.40 3.90 1.09
C CYS A 252 -22.35 4.97 0.82
N THR A 253 -22.46 5.61 -0.34
CA THR A 253 -21.68 6.79 -0.69
C THR A 253 -22.58 7.93 -1.11
N SER A 254 -22.18 9.17 -0.82
CA SER A 254 -22.88 10.37 -1.27
C SER A 254 -22.27 10.81 -2.60
N VAL A 255 -22.95 10.51 -3.71
CA VAL A 255 -22.50 10.79 -5.09
C VAL A 255 -23.67 11.26 -5.94
N THR A 256 -23.43 11.64 -7.20
CA THR A 256 -24.51 12.01 -8.14
C THR A 256 -25.30 10.78 -8.59
N GLU A 257 -26.50 10.96 -9.16
CA GLU A 257 -27.28 9.85 -9.73
C GLU A 257 -26.50 9.09 -10.81
N GLU A 258 -25.80 9.81 -11.70
CA GLU A 258 -25.01 9.22 -12.77
C GLU A 258 -23.86 8.35 -12.21
N ASP A 259 -23.11 8.89 -11.26
CA ASP A 259 -22.02 8.17 -10.59
C ASP A 259 -22.55 6.95 -9.83
N CYS A 260 -23.74 7.06 -9.23
CA CYS A 260 -24.37 5.97 -8.50
C CYS A 260 -24.76 4.81 -9.42
N ILE A 261 -25.43 5.12 -10.54
CA ILE A 261 -25.81 4.11 -11.54
C ILE A 261 -24.56 3.51 -12.18
N ALA A 262 -23.53 4.31 -12.48
CA ALA A 262 -22.27 3.84 -13.03
C ALA A 262 -21.52 2.91 -12.05
N ALA A 263 -21.60 3.18 -10.74
CA ALA A 263 -21.07 2.31 -9.69
C ALA A 263 -21.94 1.07 -9.43
N GLY A 264 -23.10 0.94 -10.09
CA GLY A 264 -24.03 -0.18 -9.91
C GLY A 264 -24.88 -0.11 -8.64
N GLY A 265 -24.97 1.05 -8.00
CA GLY A 265 -25.78 1.29 -6.81
C GLY A 265 -27.20 1.80 -7.12
N ALA A 266 -28.06 1.78 -6.11
CA ALA A 266 -29.42 2.30 -6.14
C ALA A 266 -29.47 3.71 -5.50
N PHE A 267 -29.69 4.72 -6.33
CA PHE A 267 -29.80 6.12 -5.90
C PHE A 267 -31.11 6.37 -5.17
N GLN A 268 -31.06 6.98 -3.98
CA GLN A 268 -32.25 7.21 -3.15
C GLN A 268 -32.97 8.54 -3.43
N GLY A 269 -32.34 9.43 -4.20
CA GLY A 269 -32.82 10.78 -4.51
C GLY A 269 -31.86 11.85 -3.97
N ASP A 270 -32.01 13.06 -4.49
CA ASP A 270 -31.15 14.20 -4.18
C ASP A 270 -31.27 14.62 -2.70
N ASP A 271 -30.16 15.08 -2.13
CA ASP A 271 -30.05 15.56 -0.74
C ASP A 271 -30.43 14.52 0.35
N ILE A 272 -30.62 13.26 -0.02
CA ILE A 272 -30.80 12.17 0.93
C ILE A 272 -29.41 11.71 1.38
N ASP A 273 -29.15 11.78 2.68
CA ASP A 273 -27.89 11.34 3.25
C ASP A 273 -27.84 9.81 3.42
N CYS A 274 -26.62 9.28 3.58
CA CYS A 274 -26.41 7.85 3.84
C CYS A 274 -26.92 7.37 5.20
N ALA A 275 -27.34 8.27 6.10
CA ALA A 275 -27.65 7.93 7.47
C ALA A 275 -29.04 7.30 7.58
N GLY A 276 -29.08 5.97 7.45
CA GLY A 276 -30.32 5.20 7.58
C GLY A 276 -31.20 5.16 6.33
N ALA A 277 -30.74 5.75 5.21
CA ALA A 277 -31.40 5.64 3.92
C ALA A 277 -31.16 4.26 3.26
N CYS A 278 -29.99 3.65 3.48
CA CYS A 278 -29.64 2.38 2.86
C CYS A 278 -30.02 1.18 3.72
N PRO A 279 -30.77 0.21 3.16
CA PRO A 279 -31.02 -1.06 3.81
C PRO A 279 -29.70 -1.72 4.23
N GLN A 280 -29.66 -2.23 5.45
CA GLN A 280 -28.49 -2.95 5.95
C GLN A 280 -28.70 -4.46 5.74
N PRO A 281 -27.64 -5.23 5.43
CA PRO A 281 -27.71 -6.68 5.41
C PRO A 281 -28.26 -7.24 6.73
N GLY A 282 -28.81 -8.45 6.65
CA GLY A 282 -29.55 -9.09 7.74
C GLY A 282 -28.84 -10.31 8.30
N ALA A 283 -29.45 -10.95 9.29
CA ALA A 283 -28.98 -12.19 9.87
C ALA A 283 -29.48 -13.41 9.08
N CYS A 284 -28.62 -14.41 8.93
CA CYS A 284 -28.95 -15.71 8.33
C CYS A 284 -28.92 -16.79 9.41
N CYS A 285 -30.03 -17.51 9.58
CA CYS A 285 -30.08 -18.68 10.45
C CYS A 285 -29.82 -19.95 9.65
N LEU A 286 -28.70 -20.60 9.95
CA LEU A 286 -28.32 -21.85 9.31
C LEU A 286 -29.07 -23.05 9.93
N PRO A 287 -29.17 -24.17 9.20
CA PRO A 287 -29.86 -25.37 9.67
C PRO A 287 -29.27 -26.00 10.94
N ASP A 288 -28.01 -25.72 11.27
CA ASP A 288 -27.31 -26.18 12.47
C ASP A 288 -27.54 -25.28 13.69
N GLY A 289 -28.43 -24.28 13.57
CA GLY A 289 -28.74 -23.33 14.63
C GLY A 289 -27.73 -22.19 14.79
N SER A 290 -26.68 -22.15 13.97
CA SER A 290 -25.75 -21.03 13.94
C SER A 290 -26.34 -19.82 13.22
N CYS A 291 -25.91 -18.62 13.62
CA CYS A 291 -26.25 -17.38 12.95
C CYS A 291 -25.02 -16.80 12.25
N VAL A 292 -25.14 -16.52 10.96
CA VAL A 292 -24.11 -15.81 10.19
C VAL A 292 -24.67 -14.51 9.65
N PRO A 293 -23.93 -13.39 9.70
CA PRO A 293 -24.36 -12.16 9.05
C PRO A 293 -24.36 -12.37 7.53
N SER A 294 -25.42 -11.95 6.86
CA SER A 294 -25.44 -11.82 5.40
C SER A 294 -24.57 -10.64 4.99
N THR A 295 -23.89 -10.77 3.87
CA THR A 295 -23.14 -9.68 3.24
C THR A 295 -23.93 -8.96 2.17
N VAL A 296 -25.19 -9.37 1.91
CA VAL A 296 -26.06 -8.72 0.91
C VAL A 296 -27.47 -8.43 1.45
N VAL A 297 -28.02 -7.27 1.07
CA VAL A 297 -29.41 -6.90 1.31
C VAL A 297 -30.34 -7.92 0.65
N GLY A 298 -31.41 -8.33 1.34
CA GLY A 298 -32.33 -9.35 0.87
C GLY A 298 -31.82 -10.80 0.99
N GLY A 299 -30.58 -11.02 1.44
CA GLY A 299 -30.07 -12.34 1.85
C GLY A 299 -29.85 -13.34 0.71
N GLY A 300 -29.49 -12.90 -0.50
CA GLY A 300 -29.23 -13.78 -1.63
C GLY A 300 -28.04 -14.74 -1.44
N ASP A 301 -27.16 -14.44 -0.50
CA ASP A 301 -26.01 -15.26 -0.07
C ASP A 301 -26.34 -16.25 1.06
N CYS A 302 -27.57 -16.22 1.57
CA CYS A 302 -27.96 -17.01 2.72
C CYS A 302 -28.16 -18.48 2.35
N ALA A 303 -27.33 -19.36 2.92
CA ALA A 303 -27.51 -20.81 2.84
C ALA A 303 -28.62 -21.36 3.76
N GLY A 304 -29.23 -20.49 4.57
CA GLY A 304 -30.28 -20.83 5.54
C GLY A 304 -31.49 -19.90 5.43
N VAL A 305 -32.20 -19.68 6.56
CA VAL A 305 -33.38 -18.80 6.61
C VAL A 305 -32.95 -17.37 6.93
N TYR A 306 -33.11 -16.49 5.97
CA TYR A 306 -32.86 -15.05 6.13
C TYR A 306 -33.91 -14.41 7.06
N GLN A 307 -33.44 -13.60 8.01
CA GLN A 307 -34.28 -13.00 9.05
C GLN A 307 -34.76 -11.57 8.70
N GLY A 308 -34.37 -11.07 7.53
CA GLY A 308 -34.75 -9.75 7.02
C GLY A 308 -33.65 -8.70 7.21
N ASP A 309 -33.70 -7.65 6.39
CA ASP A 309 -32.74 -6.55 6.39
C ASP A 309 -32.67 -5.86 7.77
N GLY A 310 -31.47 -5.44 8.19
CA GLY A 310 -31.24 -4.76 9.47
C GLY A 310 -31.31 -5.64 10.72
N THR A 311 -31.47 -6.95 10.58
CA THR A 311 -31.37 -7.91 11.70
C THR A 311 -29.92 -8.30 11.98
N SER A 312 -29.52 -8.36 13.26
CA SER A 312 -28.17 -8.75 13.68
C SER A 312 -28.16 -10.13 14.35
N CYS A 313 -27.11 -10.91 14.09
CA CYS A 313 -26.88 -12.20 14.75
C CYS A 313 -26.72 -12.12 16.27
N ASP A 314 -26.36 -10.96 16.82
CA ASP A 314 -26.27 -10.78 18.28
C ASP A 314 -27.64 -10.86 18.96
N THR A 315 -28.69 -10.47 18.24
CA THR A 315 -30.07 -10.39 18.75
C THR A 315 -30.98 -11.47 18.18
N THR A 316 -30.60 -12.05 17.05
CA THR A 316 -31.36 -13.08 16.35
C THR A 316 -31.21 -14.42 17.05
N LYS A 317 -32.34 -15.04 17.43
CA LYS A 317 -32.36 -16.39 18.01
C LYS A 317 -32.65 -17.41 16.92
N CYS A 318 -31.59 -18.02 16.39
CA CYS A 318 -31.75 -19.07 15.41
C CYS A 318 -32.28 -20.36 16.07
N PRO A 319 -33.26 -21.04 15.43
CA PRO A 319 -33.78 -22.31 15.93
C PRO A 319 -32.64 -23.31 16.10
N GLN A 320 -32.43 -23.80 17.32
CA GLN A 320 -31.43 -24.82 17.57
C GLN A 320 -31.89 -26.17 17.01
N PRO A 321 -30.97 -27.01 16.53
CA PRO A 321 -31.33 -28.36 16.16
C PRO A 321 -31.84 -29.11 17.40
N THR A 322 -32.78 -30.02 17.16
CA THR A 322 -33.46 -30.77 18.23
C THR A 322 -33.35 -32.27 18.01
N GLY A 323 -33.40 -33.03 19.11
CA GLY A 323 -33.22 -34.47 19.14
C GLY A 323 -33.95 -35.12 20.31
N ALA A 324 -33.68 -36.41 20.53
CA ALA A 324 -34.25 -37.17 21.64
C ALA A 324 -33.45 -36.98 22.92
N CYS A 325 -34.18 -36.92 24.05
CA CYS A 325 -33.64 -36.77 25.39
C CYS A 325 -34.05 -38.00 26.23
N CYS A 326 -33.08 -38.84 26.61
CA CYS A 326 -33.33 -40.03 27.43
C CYS A 326 -33.16 -39.71 28.92
N PHE A 327 -34.09 -40.15 29.76
CA PHE A 327 -34.03 -39.97 31.21
C PHE A 327 -33.64 -41.26 31.93
N THR A 328 -33.18 -41.13 33.18
CA THR A 328 -32.67 -42.23 34.01
C THR A 328 -33.70 -43.28 34.40
N ASP A 329 -34.99 -42.99 34.23
CA ASP A 329 -36.09 -43.94 34.43
C ASP A 329 -36.49 -44.68 33.14
N GLY A 330 -35.75 -44.47 32.05
CA GLY A 330 -35.99 -45.03 30.72
C GLY A 330 -37.06 -44.30 29.91
N SER A 331 -37.58 -43.18 30.39
CA SER A 331 -38.46 -42.32 29.60
C SER A 331 -37.69 -41.51 28.56
N CYS A 332 -38.38 -41.06 27.50
CA CYS A 332 -37.80 -40.30 26.41
C CYS A 332 -38.71 -39.15 25.99
N ASP A 333 -38.16 -37.94 25.86
CA ASP A 333 -38.85 -36.80 25.25
C ASP A 333 -38.12 -36.31 23.98
N SER A 334 -38.89 -36.01 22.94
CA SER A 334 -38.40 -35.41 21.68
C SER A 334 -39.54 -34.64 20.99
N PRO A 335 -39.26 -33.52 20.28
CA PRO A 335 -37.95 -32.89 20.08
C PRO A 335 -37.58 -31.92 21.22
N LEU A 336 -36.37 -32.06 21.79
CA LEU A 336 -35.76 -31.06 22.68
C LEU A 336 -34.45 -30.55 22.09
N SER A 337 -34.03 -29.32 22.42
CA SER A 337 -32.66 -28.88 22.19
C SER A 337 -31.71 -29.54 23.20
N GLN A 338 -30.41 -29.56 22.92
CA GLN A 338 -29.42 -30.07 23.87
C GLN A 338 -29.49 -29.34 25.22
N ASP A 339 -29.56 -28.01 25.21
CA ASP A 339 -29.65 -27.20 26.43
C ASP A 339 -30.92 -27.52 27.25
N ASP A 340 -32.07 -27.68 26.58
CA ASP A 340 -33.32 -28.03 27.26
C ASP A 340 -33.30 -29.47 27.80
N CYS A 341 -32.63 -30.39 27.11
CA CYS A 341 -32.44 -31.77 27.56
C CYS A 341 -31.54 -31.86 28.80
N ASP A 342 -30.41 -31.15 28.78
CA ASP A 342 -29.48 -31.05 29.90
C ASP A 342 -30.16 -30.37 31.10
N ALA A 343 -30.94 -29.30 30.87
CA ALA A 343 -31.71 -28.63 31.91
C ALA A 343 -32.82 -29.50 32.51
N ALA A 344 -33.38 -30.42 31.72
CA ALA A 344 -34.32 -31.44 32.19
C ALA A 344 -33.64 -32.61 32.90
N GLY A 345 -32.30 -32.67 32.92
CA GLY A 345 -31.52 -33.73 33.55
C GLY A 345 -31.52 -35.05 32.77
N GLY A 346 -31.81 -34.99 31.46
CA GLY A 346 -31.72 -36.13 30.55
C GLY A 346 -30.40 -36.15 29.76
N LEU A 347 -30.14 -37.25 29.06
CA LEU A 347 -29.00 -37.44 28.17
C LEU A 347 -29.44 -37.24 26.72
N TYR A 348 -28.92 -36.19 26.08
CA TYR A 348 -29.22 -35.83 24.70
C TYR A 348 -28.60 -36.83 23.72
N GLN A 349 -29.39 -37.34 22.77
CA GLN A 349 -29.02 -38.45 21.87
C GLN A 349 -28.53 -37.97 20.50
N GLY A 350 -28.43 -36.66 20.29
CA GLY A 350 -27.97 -36.02 19.06
C GLY A 350 -29.10 -35.53 18.16
N ASP A 351 -28.76 -34.61 17.26
CA ASP A 351 -29.72 -33.91 16.42
C ASP A 351 -30.43 -34.84 15.42
N GLY A 352 -31.73 -34.63 15.23
CA GLY A 352 -32.55 -35.42 14.30
C GLY A 352 -32.91 -36.83 14.79
N THR A 353 -32.49 -37.20 16.00
CA THR A 353 -32.95 -38.44 16.66
C THR A 353 -34.35 -38.25 17.25
N GLY A 354 -35.21 -39.25 17.11
CA GLY A 354 -36.54 -39.28 17.73
C GLY A 354 -36.65 -40.40 18.75
N CYS A 355 -37.54 -40.24 19.74
CA CYS A 355 -37.77 -41.28 20.75
C CYS A 355 -38.26 -42.62 20.18
N ASP A 356 -38.77 -42.64 18.95
CA ASP A 356 -39.16 -43.86 18.25
C ASP A 356 -37.95 -44.63 17.67
N THR A 357 -36.79 -44.00 17.62
CA THR A 357 -35.56 -44.51 17.00
C THR A 357 -34.42 -44.72 17.99
N VAL A 358 -34.52 -44.14 19.19
CA VAL A 358 -33.52 -44.29 20.25
C VAL A 358 -34.11 -45.17 21.35
N ASP A 359 -33.38 -46.21 21.73
CA ASP A 359 -33.76 -47.06 22.86
C ASP A 359 -33.21 -46.46 24.15
N CYS A 360 -34.10 -45.83 24.92
CA CYS A 360 -33.75 -45.28 26.23
C CYS A 360 -33.87 -46.31 27.37
N ALA A 361 -34.18 -47.58 27.08
CA ALA A 361 -34.14 -48.63 28.09
C ALA A 361 -32.71 -48.81 28.62
N LEU A 362 -32.53 -48.86 29.94
CA LEU A 362 -31.22 -49.13 30.53
C LEU A 362 -30.80 -50.56 30.15
N PRO A 363 -29.66 -50.76 29.46
CA PRO A 363 -29.15 -52.09 29.20
C PRO A 363 -28.71 -52.76 30.51
N ASN A 364 -29.04 -54.04 30.67
CA ASN A 364 -28.52 -54.86 31.75
C ASN A 364 -27.14 -55.40 31.38
N GLY A 365 -26.30 -55.65 32.37
CA GLY A 365 -24.97 -56.23 32.20
C GLY A 365 -24.58 -57.14 33.35
N ALA A 366 -23.52 -57.92 33.15
CA ALA A 366 -23.03 -58.88 34.11
C ALA A 366 -22.46 -58.16 35.34
N CYS A 367 -22.96 -58.52 36.51
CA CYS A 367 -22.48 -58.04 37.80
C CYS A 367 -21.70 -59.17 38.49
N CYS A 368 -20.37 -59.03 38.56
CA CYS A 368 -19.48 -60.05 39.12
C CYS A 368 -19.20 -59.80 40.60
N PHE A 369 -19.26 -60.84 41.43
CA PHE A 369 -18.93 -60.78 42.85
C PHE A 369 -17.58 -61.45 43.12
N ALA A 370 -16.94 -61.07 44.23
CA ALA A 370 -15.60 -61.52 44.60
C ALA A 370 -15.49 -63.04 44.87
N ASP A 371 -16.61 -63.75 45.01
CA ASP A 371 -16.68 -65.20 45.19
C ASP A 371 -16.88 -65.96 43.87
N GLY A 372 -16.85 -65.25 42.74
CA GLY A 372 -17.05 -65.81 41.39
C GLY A 372 -18.51 -65.94 40.97
N SER A 373 -19.49 -65.51 41.79
CA SER A 373 -20.90 -65.48 41.40
C SER A 373 -21.23 -64.29 40.47
N CYS A 374 -22.31 -64.41 39.69
CA CYS A 374 -22.71 -63.41 38.69
C CYS A 374 -24.24 -63.27 38.52
N THR A 375 -24.73 -62.05 38.34
CA THR A 375 -26.13 -61.73 37.97
C THR A 375 -26.22 -60.63 36.91
N GLU A 376 -27.21 -60.66 36.01
CA GLU A 376 -27.43 -59.61 35.00
C GLU A 376 -28.43 -58.57 35.49
N VAL A 377 -27.97 -57.34 35.76
CA VAL A 377 -28.74 -56.22 36.35
C VAL A 377 -28.25 -54.90 35.76
N THR A 378 -28.86 -53.76 36.09
CA THR A 378 -28.34 -52.44 35.67
C THR A 378 -27.04 -52.07 36.42
N ALA A 379 -26.26 -51.13 35.89
CA ALA A 379 -25.02 -50.68 36.52
C ALA A 379 -25.21 -50.19 37.97
N ASP A 380 -26.30 -49.46 38.24
CA ASP A 380 -26.62 -48.95 39.58
C ASP A 380 -27.03 -50.07 40.54
N GLU A 381 -27.86 -51.02 40.08
CA GLU A 381 -28.23 -52.19 40.86
C GLU A 381 -27.01 -53.08 41.18
N CYS A 382 -26.06 -53.19 40.26
CA CYS A 382 -24.82 -53.94 40.49
C CYS A 382 -23.94 -53.28 41.55
N ARG A 383 -23.81 -51.95 41.49
CA ARG A 383 -23.06 -51.15 42.47
C ARG A 383 -23.69 -51.24 43.85
N ASP A 384 -25.01 -51.15 43.94
CA ASP A 384 -25.74 -51.26 45.22
C ASP A 384 -25.66 -52.68 45.81
N ALA A 385 -25.55 -53.71 44.96
CA ALA A 385 -25.29 -55.09 45.36
C ALA A 385 -23.83 -55.35 45.79
N GLY A 386 -22.92 -54.38 45.58
CA GLY A 386 -21.50 -54.50 45.90
C GLY A 386 -20.70 -55.38 44.92
N GLY A 387 -21.22 -55.58 43.70
CA GLY A 387 -20.53 -56.29 42.63
C GLY A 387 -19.82 -55.35 41.65
N ALA A 388 -18.96 -55.92 40.80
CA ALA A 388 -18.26 -55.23 39.73
C ALA A 388 -19.02 -55.42 38.40
N TYR A 389 -19.58 -54.33 37.90
CA TYR A 389 -20.34 -54.30 36.64
C TYR A 389 -19.41 -54.40 35.43
N GLN A 390 -19.69 -55.33 34.52
CA GLN A 390 -18.81 -55.66 33.39
C GLN A 390 -19.15 -54.91 32.09
N GLY A 391 -20.11 -53.99 32.16
CA GLY A 391 -20.57 -53.19 31.04
C GLY A 391 -21.89 -53.67 30.47
N ASP A 392 -22.50 -52.82 29.67
CA ASP A 392 -23.84 -53.03 29.11
C ASP A 392 -23.89 -54.21 28.13
N ASP A 393 -25.00 -54.95 28.12
CA ASP A 393 -25.25 -56.14 27.32
C ASP A 393 -24.23 -57.29 27.50
N THR A 394 -23.48 -57.29 28.61
CA THR A 394 -22.58 -58.39 28.97
C THR A 394 -23.33 -59.50 29.71
N ALA A 395 -23.16 -60.74 29.26
CA ALA A 395 -23.75 -61.91 29.90
C ALA A 395 -22.81 -62.53 30.94
N CYS A 396 -23.36 -63.20 31.95
CA CYS A 396 -22.59 -63.86 33.02
C CYS A 396 -21.71 -65.07 32.59
N GLY A 397 -21.45 -65.26 31.30
CA GLY A 397 -20.69 -66.40 30.76
C GLY A 397 -19.19 -66.14 30.70
N GLY A 398 -18.44 -66.59 31.70
CA GLY A 398 -16.96 -66.67 31.66
C GLY A 398 -16.20 -65.35 31.81
N ILE A 399 -16.90 -64.24 32.05
CA ILE A 399 -16.31 -62.91 32.28
C ILE A 399 -15.99 -62.68 33.76
N CYS A 400 -16.62 -63.42 34.69
CA CYS A 400 -16.33 -63.29 36.11
C CYS A 400 -15.14 -64.17 36.52
N PRO A 401 -14.13 -63.60 37.21
CA PRO A 401 -12.87 -64.27 37.51
C PRO A 401 -13.08 -65.60 38.25
N GLN A 402 -12.41 -66.65 37.78
CA GLN A 402 -12.35 -67.97 38.43
C GLN A 402 -10.94 -68.21 38.98
N PRO A 403 -10.76 -68.92 40.12
CA PRO A 403 -9.44 -69.16 40.69
C PRO A 403 -8.53 -70.07 39.84
N GLY A 404 -7.21 -69.83 39.86
CA GLY A 404 -6.18 -70.59 39.12
C GLY A 404 -4.81 -70.58 39.81
N ALA A 405 -3.89 -71.45 39.37
CA ALA A 405 -2.57 -71.63 39.99
C ALA A 405 -1.58 -70.55 39.53
N CYS A 406 -0.77 -70.03 40.44
CA CYS A 406 0.21 -68.99 40.17
C CYS A 406 1.63 -69.42 40.59
N CYS A 407 2.56 -69.46 39.64
CA CYS A 407 3.97 -69.77 39.89
C CYS A 407 4.74 -68.49 40.24
N LEU A 408 5.26 -68.40 41.46
CA LEU A 408 6.04 -67.26 41.94
C LEU A 408 7.49 -67.29 41.41
N PRO A 409 8.19 -66.14 41.38
CA PRO A 409 9.56 -66.03 40.87
C PRO A 409 10.59 -66.93 41.60
N ASP A 410 10.33 -67.29 42.85
CA ASP A 410 11.18 -68.20 43.64
C ASP A 410 10.92 -69.69 43.37
N GLY A 411 10.00 -70.02 42.45
CA GLY A 411 9.64 -71.38 42.06
C GLY A 411 8.54 -72.01 42.93
N SER A 412 7.97 -71.28 43.89
CA SER A 412 6.82 -71.73 44.67
C SER A 412 5.49 -71.49 43.94
N CYS A 413 4.40 -72.15 44.34
CA CYS A 413 3.06 -71.99 43.74
C CYS A 413 2.01 -71.57 44.76
N VAL A 414 1.17 -70.59 44.41
CA VAL A 414 0.02 -70.12 45.21
C VAL A 414 -1.28 -70.15 44.39
N GLN A 415 -2.40 -70.50 45.05
CA GLN A 415 -3.71 -70.50 44.39
C GLN A 415 -4.26 -69.06 44.38
N ALA A 416 -4.41 -68.47 43.20
CA ALA A 416 -4.85 -67.08 43.02
C ALA A 416 -6.32 -67.03 42.57
N ALA A 417 -7.06 -66.01 43.02
CA ALA A 417 -8.48 -65.85 42.71
C ALA A 417 -8.75 -65.32 41.29
N GLU A 418 -7.76 -64.66 40.68
CA GLU A 418 -7.84 -64.07 39.33
C GLU A 418 -6.43 -63.83 38.75
N VAL A 419 -6.35 -63.64 37.43
CA VAL A 419 -5.12 -63.27 36.72
C VAL A 419 -4.62 -61.91 37.23
N GLY A 420 -3.45 -61.88 37.89
CA GLY A 420 -2.80 -60.64 38.31
C GLY A 420 -3.33 -60.00 39.60
N GLY A 421 -4.11 -60.74 40.41
CA GLY A 421 -4.48 -60.32 41.76
C GLY A 421 -3.25 -60.13 42.67
N ALA A 422 -3.40 -59.42 43.79
CA ALA A 422 -2.29 -59.15 44.74
C ALA A 422 -1.58 -60.42 45.26
N ASP A 423 -2.27 -61.56 45.19
CA ASP A 423 -1.77 -62.87 45.60
C ASP A 423 -0.99 -63.61 44.47
N CYS A 424 -0.90 -63.06 43.25
CA CYS A 424 -0.16 -63.64 42.13
C CYS A 424 0.85 -62.64 41.52
N VAL A 425 2.08 -62.66 42.05
CA VAL A 425 3.22 -61.84 41.57
C VAL A 425 4.09 -62.59 40.55
N GLY A 426 3.54 -63.64 39.94
CA GLY A 426 4.26 -64.52 39.04
C GLY A 426 3.39 -65.07 37.90
N ALA A 427 3.82 -66.13 37.25
CA ALA A 427 3.16 -66.67 36.07
C ALA A 427 1.89 -67.46 36.44
N TYR A 428 0.73 -66.85 36.17
CA TYR A 428 -0.59 -67.49 36.30
C TYR A 428 -0.81 -68.54 35.21
N GLN A 429 -1.23 -69.74 35.61
CA GLN A 429 -1.32 -70.93 34.74
C GLN A 429 -2.69 -71.09 34.06
N GLY A 430 -3.60 -70.12 34.25
CA GLY A 430 -4.95 -70.10 33.70
C GLY A 430 -6.01 -70.51 34.73
N ASP A 431 -7.26 -70.12 34.48
CA ASP A 431 -8.39 -70.43 35.35
C ASP A 431 -8.61 -71.96 35.44
N ASP A 432 -9.11 -72.44 36.58
CA ASP A 432 -9.30 -73.88 36.89
C ASP A 432 -8.00 -74.72 36.99
N THR A 433 -6.82 -74.09 37.09
CA THR A 433 -5.55 -74.79 37.36
C THR A 433 -5.22 -74.86 38.85
N SER A 434 -4.61 -75.97 39.31
CA SER A 434 -4.25 -76.20 40.73
C SER A 434 -2.75 -76.30 40.95
N CYS A 435 -2.27 -75.70 42.05
CA CYS A 435 -0.87 -75.75 42.46
C CYS A 435 -0.34 -77.15 42.78
N ASP A 436 -1.22 -78.13 43.03
CA ASP A 436 -0.80 -79.53 43.25
C ASP A 436 -0.28 -80.20 41.97
N THR A 437 -0.58 -79.62 40.81
CA THR A 437 -0.24 -80.17 39.48
C THR A 437 0.59 -79.23 38.61
N ALA A 438 0.77 -77.98 39.03
CA ALA A 438 1.55 -76.99 38.30
C ALA A 438 3.05 -77.25 38.44
N VAL A 439 3.78 -77.21 37.32
CA VAL A 439 5.25 -77.27 37.28
C VAL A 439 5.76 -75.84 37.15
N CYS A 440 6.52 -75.35 38.13
CA CYS A 440 7.09 -74.00 38.14
C CYS A 440 8.63 -74.08 37.89
N PRO A 441 9.08 -74.20 36.63
CA PRO A 441 10.51 -74.18 36.32
C PRO A 441 11.08 -72.75 36.41
N GLN A 442 12.32 -72.63 36.90
CA GLN A 442 13.06 -71.37 36.85
C GLN A 442 13.45 -71.06 35.40
N PRO A 443 13.26 -69.82 34.91
CA PRO A 443 13.76 -69.45 33.60
C PRO A 443 15.31 -69.41 33.60
N SER A 444 15.91 -69.77 32.46
CA SER A 444 17.37 -69.76 32.27
C SER A 444 17.71 -68.96 31.02
N GLY A 445 18.89 -68.36 30.98
CA GLY A 445 19.29 -67.42 29.93
C GLY A 445 20.80 -67.35 29.74
N ALA A 446 21.25 -66.61 28.73
CA ALA A 446 22.66 -66.48 28.39
C ALA A 446 23.42 -65.70 29.46
N CYS A 447 24.50 -66.27 29.95
CA CYS A 447 25.44 -65.69 30.88
C CYS A 447 26.75 -65.41 30.15
N CYS A 448 27.04 -64.14 29.87
CA CYS A 448 28.22 -63.74 29.12
C CYS A 448 29.38 -63.38 30.07
N PHE A 449 30.57 -63.89 29.79
CA PHE A 449 31.78 -63.62 30.58
C PHE A 449 32.71 -62.64 29.84
N ILE A 450 33.54 -61.93 30.61
CA ILE A 450 34.46 -60.88 30.13
C ILE A 450 35.48 -61.40 29.10
N ASP A 451 35.77 -62.71 29.10
CA ASP A 451 36.69 -63.35 28.15
C ASP A 451 36.02 -63.77 26.82
N GLY A 452 34.76 -63.40 26.61
CA GLY A 452 33.97 -63.73 25.43
C GLY A 452 33.29 -65.10 25.49
N SER A 453 33.45 -65.86 26.58
CA SER A 453 32.75 -67.13 26.76
C SER A 453 31.29 -66.94 27.21
N CYS A 454 30.44 -67.93 26.97
CA CYS A 454 29.03 -67.91 27.41
C CYS A 454 28.53 -69.27 27.89
N ALA A 455 27.66 -69.25 28.91
CA ALA A 455 26.89 -70.41 29.38
C ALA A 455 25.40 -70.08 29.58
N THR A 456 24.50 -71.04 29.42
CA THR A 456 23.07 -70.86 29.78
C THR A 456 22.87 -71.23 31.26
N LEU A 457 22.62 -70.24 32.11
CA LEU A 457 22.50 -70.38 33.55
C LEU A 457 21.20 -69.70 34.04
N THR A 458 20.83 -69.90 35.30
CA THR A 458 19.82 -69.03 35.94
C THR A 458 20.43 -67.66 36.23
N ALA A 459 19.60 -66.64 36.48
CA ALA A 459 20.10 -65.29 36.80
C ALA A 459 21.03 -65.29 38.04
N GLU A 460 20.70 -66.08 39.07
CA GLU A 460 21.49 -66.22 40.30
C GLU A 460 22.81 -66.96 40.05
N ASP A 461 22.78 -68.07 39.32
CA ASP A 461 23.99 -68.83 38.98
C ASP A 461 24.94 -68.03 38.08
N CYS A 462 24.38 -67.19 37.19
CA CYS A 462 25.17 -66.35 36.29
C CYS A 462 25.95 -65.27 37.05
N THR A 463 25.27 -64.54 37.95
CA THR A 463 25.93 -63.55 38.81
C THR A 463 26.90 -64.21 39.78
N GLY A 464 26.56 -65.39 40.31
CA GLY A 464 27.45 -66.20 41.15
C GLY A 464 28.73 -66.66 40.43
N ALA A 465 28.67 -66.84 39.11
CA ALA A 465 29.83 -67.19 38.27
C ALA A 465 30.63 -65.97 37.79
N GLY A 466 30.20 -64.74 38.12
CA GLY A 466 30.86 -63.51 37.68
C GLY A 466 30.58 -63.12 36.22
N GLY A 467 29.52 -63.68 35.62
CA GLY A 467 29.06 -63.32 34.27
C GLY A 467 27.89 -62.32 34.30
N MET A 468 27.66 -61.65 33.17
CA MET A 468 26.51 -60.77 32.96
C MET A 468 25.36 -61.54 32.32
N TYR A 469 24.23 -61.60 33.03
CA TYR A 469 23.02 -62.30 32.60
C TYR A 469 22.24 -61.45 31.59
N GLN A 470 21.97 -62.01 30.42
CA GLN A 470 21.32 -61.30 29.31
C GLN A 470 19.78 -61.34 29.38
N GLY A 471 19.22 -61.93 30.43
CA GLY A 471 17.78 -62.10 30.62
C GLY A 471 17.29 -63.50 30.28
N ASP A 472 16.08 -63.80 30.70
CA ASP A 472 15.46 -65.12 30.57
C ASP A 472 15.24 -65.53 29.11
N ASP A 473 15.42 -66.82 28.82
CA ASP A 473 15.29 -67.44 27.48
C ASP A 473 16.23 -66.89 26.39
N THR A 474 17.25 -66.10 26.78
CA THR A 474 18.30 -65.65 25.86
C THR A 474 19.31 -66.77 25.57
N THR A 475 19.88 -66.76 24.36
CA THR A 475 20.84 -67.78 23.92
C THR A 475 22.24 -67.19 23.75
N CYS A 476 23.28 -68.02 23.97
CA CYS A 476 24.68 -67.59 23.94
C CYS A 476 25.19 -67.04 22.59
N GLY A 477 24.38 -67.06 21.54
CA GLY A 477 24.72 -66.43 20.25
C GLY A 477 24.59 -64.89 20.26
N SER A 478 23.99 -64.33 21.30
CA SER A 478 23.81 -62.89 21.49
C SER A 478 24.87 -62.27 22.41
N CYS A 479 25.87 -63.06 22.85
CA CYS A 479 26.93 -62.52 23.67
C CYS A 479 27.87 -61.66 22.81
N PRO A 480 28.11 -60.42 23.22
CA PRO A 480 28.85 -59.50 22.37
C PRO A 480 30.34 -59.79 22.31
N GLN A 481 30.96 -59.50 21.17
CA GLN A 481 32.39 -59.74 20.95
C GLN A 481 33.20 -58.43 20.99
N PRO A 482 34.47 -58.44 21.46
CA PRO A 482 35.33 -57.25 21.46
C PRO A 482 35.62 -56.71 20.05
N GLY A 483 35.94 -55.41 19.93
CA GLY A 483 36.26 -54.74 18.66
C GLY A 483 37.33 -53.64 18.79
N ALA A 484 37.86 -53.16 17.67
CA ALA A 484 38.88 -52.12 17.62
C ALA A 484 38.27 -50.72 17.82
N CYS A 485 38.94 -49.87 18.61
CA CYS A 485 38.53 -48.49 18.89
C CYS A 485 39.64 -47.53 18.44
N CYS A 486 39.31 -46.63 17.50
CA CYS A 486 40.22 -45.60 17.01
C CYS A 486 40.06 -44.30 17.79
N LEU A 487 41.09 -43.89 18.52
CA LEU A 487 41.10 -42.66 19.30
C LEU A 487 41.38 -41.43 18.42
N PRO A 488 40.97 -40.22 18.85
CA PRO A 488 41.19 -38.98 18.10
C PRO A 488 42.66 -38.67 17.79
N ASP A 489 43.60 -39.18 18.59
CA ASP A 489 45.06 -39.05 18.41
C ASP A 489 45.67 -40.08 17.45
N GLY A 490 44.84 -40.91 16.81
CA GLY A 490 45.25 -41.85 15.76
C GLY A 490 45.75 -43.17 16.31
N SER A 491 45.73 -43.34 17.62
CA SER A 491 46.03 -44.62 18.27
C SER A 491 44.82 -45.55 18.23
N CYS A 492 45.07 -46.86 18.15
CA CYS A 492 44.04 -47.89 18.22
C CYS A 492 44.16 -48.67 19.52
N VAL A 493 43.07 -48.79 20.27
CA VAL A 493 42.97 -49.63 21.46
C VAL A 493 41.98 -50.77 21.25
N GLN A 494 42.33 -51.98 21.69
CA GLN A 494 41.40 -53.11 21.63
C GLN A 494 40.35 -52.92 22.74
N GLY A 495 39.15 -52.50 22.34
CA GLY A 495 38.05 -52.21 23.26
C GLY A 495 37.24 -53.45 23.58
N ALA A 496 37.23 -53.87 24.84
CA ALA A 496 36.31 -54.86 25.36
C ALA A 496 35.11 -54.14 25.98
N GLU A 497 34.03 -53.91 25.21
CA GLU A 497 32.63 -53.82 25.67
C GLU A 497 31.67 -53.40 24.55
N VAL A 498 30.40 -53.78 24.72
CA VAL A 498 29.27 -53.32 23.89
C VAL A 498 28.90 -51.89 24.20
N GLY A 499 28.60 -51.16 23.14
CA GLY A 499 27.85 -49.92 23.25
C GLY A 499 28.72 -48.70 23.44
N GLY A 500 29.99 -48.73 23.02
CA GLY A 500 30.82 -47.54 22.83
C GLY A 500 31.09 -46.72 24.09
N ALA A 501 30.73 -47.20 25.29
CA ALA A 501 30.85 -46.40 26.51
C ALA A 501 32.30 -46.28 27.02
N ASP A 502 33.17 -47.23 26.66
CA ASP A 502 34.60 -47.22 27.02
C ASP A 502 35.52 -46.93 25.80
N CYS A 503 34.93 -46.60 24.64
CA CYS A 503 35.65 -46.13 23.46
C CYS A 503 35.55 -44.61 23.40
N ASP A 504 36.59 -43.91 23.85
CA ASP A 504 36.70 -42.44 23.78
C ASP A 504 37.06 -41.96 22.35
N GLY A 505 36.54 -42.69 21.36
CA GLY A 505 36.89 -42.61 19.94
C GLY A 505 35.87 -43.32 19.05
N SER A 506 36.25 -43.63 17.81
CA SER A 506 35.37 -44.31 16.85
C SER A 506 35.51 -45.83 16.90
N TYR A 507 34.44 -46.51 17.32
CA TYR A 507 34.36 -47.98 17.38
C TYR A 507 34.15 -48.58 15.99
N GLN A 508 34.99 -49.55 15.61
CA GLN A 508 35.06 -50.09 14.25
C GLN A 508 34.22 -51.36 14.05
N GLY A 509 33.44 -51.76 15.07
CA GLY A 509 32.53 -52.90 15.05
C GLY A 509 33.11 -54.15 15.72
N ASP A 510 32.23 -55.07 16.09
CA ASP A 510 32.59 -56.33 16.76
C ASP A 510 33.48 -57.19 15.85
N ASP A 511 34.41 -57.95 16.46
CA ASP A 511 35.41 -58.81 15.78
C ASP A 511 36.47 -58.06 14.93
N THR A 512 36.67 -56.76 15.16
CA THR A 512 37.75 -55.98 14.53
C THR A 512 39.01 -55.89 15.42
N ASP A 513 40.21 -55.90 14.80
CA ASP A 513 41.52 -55.96 15.49
C ASP A 513 42.41 -54.76 15.11
N CYS A 514 43.01 -54.12 16.11
CA CYS A 514 43.86 -52.93 15.96
C CYS A 514 45.14 -53.15 15.14
N GLY A 515 45.54 -54.38 14.85
CA GLY A 515 46.65 -54.70 13.95
C GLY A 515 46.30 -54.66 12.46
N THR A 516 45.01 -54.49 12.12
CA THR A 516 44.52 -54.45 10.74
C THR A 516 43.73 -53.19 10.39
N ILE A 517 43.36 -52.39 11.38
CA ILE A 517 42.65 -51.13 11.22
C ILE A 517 43.66 -49.99 11.23
N GLU A 518 43.63 -49.18 10.18
CA GLU A 518 44.32 -47.89 10.15
C GLU A 518 43.38 -46.83 10.74
N CYS A 519 43.83 -46.09 11.75
CA CYS A 519 43.09 -44.99 12.37
C CYS A 519 43.63 -43.66 11.79
N PRO A 520 43.04 -43.13 10.71
CA PRO A 520 43.54 -41.89 10.09
C PRO A 520 43.26 -40.68 10.98
N GLN A 521 44.23 -39.76 11.05
CA GLN A 521 44.04 -38.44 11.64
C GLN A 521 43.20 -37.56 10.71
N PRO A 522 42.29 -36.73 11.23
CA PRO A 522 41.60 -35.74 10.41
C PRO A 522 42.62 -34.73 9.87
N THR A 523 42.58 -34.49 8.56
CA THR A 523 43.41 -33.47 7.88
C THR A 523 42.59 -32.22 7.60
N GLY A 524 43.28 -31.08 7.48
CA GLY A 524 42.72 -29.77 7.15
C GLY A 524 43.70 -28.94 6.33
N ALA A 525 43.21 -27.87 5.70
CA ALA A 525 44.01 -26.95 4.92
C ALA A 525 44.94 -26.13 5.82
N CYS A 526 46.23 -26.17 5.53
CA CYS A 526 47.28 -25.40 6.19
C CYS A 526 47.79 -24.31 5.23
N CYS A 527 47.54 -23.04 5.56
CA CYS A 527 48.07 -21.92 4.79
C CYS A 527 49.46 -21.54 5.31
N LEU A 528 50.48 -21.69 4.47
CA LEU A 528 51.85 -21.30 4.77
C LEU A 528 52.07 -19.82 4.51
N ASP A 529 53.09 -19.23 5.16
CA ASP A 529 53.37 -17.79 5.09
C ASP A 529 53.82 -17.31 3.70
N ASP A 530 54.18 -18.23 2.80
CA ASP A 530 54.55 -17.96 1.41
C ASP A 530 53.36 -18.01 0.43
N GLY A 531 52.14 -18.12 0.96
CA GLY A 531 50.89 -18.20 0.19
C GLY A 531 50.53 -19.62 -0.27
N THR A 532 51.42 -20.60 -0.08
CA THR A 532 51.13 -21.99 -0.47
C THR A 532 50.21 -22.69 0.54
N CYS A 533 49.44 -23.67 0.07
CA CYS A 533 48.50 -24.44 0.89
C CYS A 533 48.79 -25.94 0.79
N GLU A 534 48.81 -26.64 1.93
CA GLU A 534 48.83 -28.10 1.98
C GLU A 534 47.77 -28.68 2.93
N ASP A 535 47.15 -29.80 2.52
CA ASP A 535 46.23 -30.54 3.40
C ASP A 535 47.04 -31.45 4.32
N THR A 536 47.12 -31.11 5.60
CA THR A 536 47.92 -31.82 6.61
C THR A 536 47.18 -31.90 7.94
N THR A 537 47.77 -32.52 8.96
CA THR A 537 47.18 -32.55 10.30
C THR A 537 47.42 -31.23 11.03
N GLN A 538 46.64 -30.91 12.06
CA GLN A 538 46.83 -29.69 12.84
C GLN A 538 48.25 -29.58 13.43
N ASP A 539 48.81 -30.68 13.90
CA ASP A 539 50.15 -30.71 14.52
C ASP A 539 51.29 -30.58 13.50
N ASP A 540 51.05 -31.01 12.26
CA ASP A 540 52.03 -30.91 11.17
C ASP A 540 51.90 -29.59 10.39
N CYS A 541 50.91 -28.75 10.68
CA CYS A 541 50.73 -27.47 10.00
C CYS A 541 51.72 -26.42 10.51
N ALA A 542 52.65 -26.00 9.64
CA ALA A 542 53.64 -24.97 9.96
C ALA A 542 53.12 -23.52 9.84
N GLY A 543 51.89 -23.34 9.39
CA GLY A 543 51.24 -22.04 9.19
C GLY A 543 49.84 -21.94 9.81
N LEU A 544 48.95 -21.17 9.21
CA LEU A 544 47.59 -20.98 9.72
C LEU A 544 46.68 -22.17 9.34
N TYR A 545 46.42 -23.05 10.30
CA TYR A 545 45.51 -24.18 10.13
C TYR A 545 44.03 -23.73 10.12
N ARG A 546 43.29 -24.16 9.10
CA ARG A 546 41.91 -23.70 8.85
C ARG A 546 40.83 -24.62 9.46
N GLY A 547 41.27 -25.67 10.16
CA GLY A 547 40.42 -26.61 10.89
C GLY A 547 40.19 -27.92 10.15
N ASP A 548 39.83 -28.96 10.89
CA ASP A 548 39.65 -30.31 10.36
C ASP A 548 38.55 -30.37 9.29
N GLY A 549 38.84 -31.03 8.16
CA GLY A 549 37.93 -31.17 7.02
C GLY A 549 37.90 -29.97 6.07
N SER A 550 38.69 -28.93 6.30
CA SER A 550 38.99 -27.91 5.27
C SER A 550 39.96 -28.47 4.22
N THR A 551 39.87 -28.02 2.97
CA THR A 551 40.77 -28.47 1.88
C THR A 551 41.37 -27.28 1.15
N CYS A 552 42.61 -27.41 0.68
CA CYS A 552 43.31 -26.35 -0.06
C CYS A 552 42.61 -25.97 -1.37
N ASP A 553 41.83 -26.88 -1.97
CA ASP A 553 41.04 -26.58 -3.17
C ASP A 553 39.88 -25.58 -2.94
N MET A 554 39.46 -25.37 -1.68
CA MET A 554 38.31 -24.53 -1.32
C MET A 554 38.65 -23.43 -0.32
N THR A 555 39.94 -23.28 0.02
CA THR A 555 40.42 -22.35 1.04
C THR A 555 41.33 -21.32 0.41
N GLU A 556 40.90 -20.06 0.36
CA GLU A 556 41.73 -18.95 -0.10
C GLU A 556 42.76 -18.60 1.00
N CYS A 557 44.03 -18.86 0.70
CA CYS A 557 45.14 -18.44 1.55
C CYS A 557 45.52 -16.98 1.25
N PRO A 558 46.01 -16.21 2.23
CA PRO A 558 46.40 -14.83 1.99
C PRO A 558 47.55 -14.77 0.96
N GLU A 559 47.31 -14.12 -0.18
CA GLU A 559 48.29 -14.00 -1.26
C GLU A 559 49.30 -12.86 -0.96
N PRO A 560 50.62 -13.08 -1.12
CA PRO A 560 51.62 -12.03 -0.95
C PRO A 560 51.50 -10.89 -1.98
N GLY A 561 51.97 -9.71 -1.60
CA GLY A 561 52.09 -8.53 -2.46
C GLY A 561 53.28 -7.65 -2.04
N ALA A 562 53.60 -6.65 -2.84
CA ALA A 562 54.77 -5.81 -2.68
C ALA A 562 54.63 -4.94 -1.43
N CYS A 563 55.60 -5.07 -0.54
CA CYS A 563 55.74 -4.23 0.63
C CYS A 563 56.93 -3.29 0.45
N CYS A 564 56.66 -1.99 0.39
CA CYS A 564 57.69 -0.96 0.21
C CYS A 564 58.15 -0.39 1.54
N PHE A 565 59.47 -0.29 1.74
CA PHE A 565 60.09 0.30 2.91
C PHE A 565 60.66 1.68 2.62
N ASP A 566 60.81 2.50 3.67
CA ASP A 566 61.29 3.89 3.58
C ASP A 566 62.72 4.01 3.02
N ASP A 567 63.51 2.94 3.06
CA ASP A 567 64.86 2.88 2.46
C ASP A 567 64.85 2.47 0.97
N GLY A 568 63.67 2.38 0.35
CA GLY A 568 63.46 1.98 -1.04
C GLY A 568 63.56 0.48 -1.30
N SER A 569 63.71 -0.35 -0.26
CA SER A 569 63.67 -1.81 -0.42
C SER A 569 62.25 -2.34 -0.56
N CYS A 570 62.10 -3.52 -1.17
CA CYS A 570 60.81 -4.17 -1.40
C CYS A 570 60.86 -5.65 -1.05
N ALA A 571 59.83 -6.16 -0.36
CA ALA A 571 59.62 -7.60 -0.15
C ALA A 571 58.19 -8.03 -0.47
N ASP A 572 58.01 -9.20 -1.09
CA ASP A 572 56.69 -9.80 -1.30
C ASP A 572 56.22 -10.40 0.04
N LEU A 573 55.29 -9.72 0.71
CA LEU A 573 54.79 -10.06 2.04
C LEU A 573 53.26 -10.09 2.03
N THR A 574 52.64 -10.79 2.96
CA THR A 574 51.20 -10.59 3.20
C THR A 574 50.96 -9.19 3.79
N GLU A 575 49.76 -8.63 3.60
CA GLU A 575 49.39 -7.30 4.09
C GLU A 575 49.75 -7.11 5.58
N THR A 576 49.39 -8.08 6.42
CA THR A 576 49.69 -8.05 7.87
C THR A 576 51.19 -8.08 8.15
N ALA A 577 51.96 -8.92 7.45
CA ALA A 577 53.41 -9.00 7.63
C ALA A 577 54.13 -7.74 7.14
N CYS A 578 53.57 -7.03 6.15
CA CYS A 578 54.08 -5.77 5.65
C CYS A 578 53.91 -4.65 6.68
N GLU A 579 52.71 -4.51 7.26
CA GLU A 579 52.41 -3.52 8.28
C GLU A 579 53.21 -3.74 9.58
N GLU A 580 53.37 -4.99 10.01
CA GLU A 580 54.17 -5.32 11.21
C GLU A 580 55.65 -4.95 11.05
N GLN A 581 56.16 -4.96 9.82
CA GLN A 581 57.54 -4.56 9.50
C GLN A 581 57.66 -3.07 9.17
N GLY A 582 56.58 -2.29 9.32
CA GLY A 582 56.57 -0.85 9.10
C GLY A 582 56.64 -0.43 7.63
N GLY A 583 56.37 -1.35 6.69
CA GLY A 583 56.32 -1.05 5.26
C GLY A 583 54.90 -0.71 4.78
N VAL A 584 54.80 -0.16 3.57
CA VAL A 584 53.54 0.20 2.91
C VAL A 584 53.16 -0.86 1.88
N PHE A 585 52.04 -1.55 2.11
CA PHE A 585 51.52 -2.60 1.25
C PHE A 585 50.88 -2.04 -0.03
N GLN A 586 51.32 -2.53 -1.18
CA GLN A 586 50.95 -1.98 -2.50
C GLN A 586 49.77 -2.73 -3.16
N GLY A 587 49.19 -3.69 -2.44
CA GLY A 587 48.07 -4.52 -2.90
C GLY A 587 48.46 -5.98 -3.15
N THR A 588 47.48 -6.88 -3.08
CA THR A 588 47.63 -8.32 -3.35
C THR A 588 47.99 -8.57 -4.81
N ASP A 589 48.84 -9.58 -5.08
CA ASP A 589 49.36 -9.96 -6.41
C ASP A 589 50.26 -8.92 -7.12
N VAL A 590 50.59 -7.82 -6.43
CA VAL A 590 51.51 -6.82 -6.95
C VAL A 590 52.93 -7.23 -6.56
N ALA A 591 53.70 -7.90 -7.42
CA ALA A 591 55.05 -8.34 -7.04
C ALA A 591 56.05 -7.16 -6.94
N CYS A 592 57.06 -7.27 -6.05
CA CYS A 592 58.14 -6.28 -5.90
C CYS A 592 58.95 -6.02 -7.17
N GLY A 593 58.92 -6.92 -8.15
CA GLY A 593 59.52 -6.69 -9.47
C GLY A 593 58.73 -5.70 -10.35
N ASN A 594 57.50 -5.38 -9.96
CA ASN A 594 56.55 -4.55 -10.71
C ASN A 594 56.18 -3.25 -10.00
N VAL A 595 56.75 -2.99 -8.81
CA VAL A 595 56.59 -1.74 -8.05
C VAL A 595 57.97 -1.16 -7.75
N PHE A 596 58.10 0.15 -7.93
CA PHE A 596 59.30 0.89 -7.53
C PHE A 596 59.01 1.61 -6.23
N CYS A 597 59.64 1.16 -5.14
CA CYS A 597 59.58 1.81 -3.85
C CYS A 597 60.51 3.04 -3.88
N ALA A 598 59.97 4.22 -4.22
CA ALA A 598 60.73 5.45 -4.33
C ALA A 598 61.22 5.94 -2.95
N GLN A 599 62.42 6.55 -2.91
CA GLN A 599 63.00 7.14 -1.71
C GLN A 599 62.14 8.33 -1.22
N PRO A 600 61.79 8.43 0.07
CA PRO A 600 61.09 9.59 0.61
C PRO A 600 62.02 10.80 0.57
N GLY A 601 61.72 11.77 -0.29
CA GLY A 601 62.44 13.05 -0.36
C GLY A 601 62.54 13.66 -1.76
N CYS A 602 62.39 12.86 -2.82
CA CYS A 602 62.51 13.34 -4.20
C CYS A 602 61.62 12.57 -5.21
N PRO A 603 60.28 12.71 -5.15
CA PRO A 603 59.35 11.92 -5.98
C PRO A 603 59.51 12.16 -7.49
N ALA A 604 60.17 13.25 -7.89
CA ALA A 604 60.37 13.63 -9.28
C ALA A 604 61.66 13.08 -9.92
N ASP A 605 62.52 12.40 -9.16
CA ASP A 605 63.68 11.67 -9.69
C ASP A 605 63.18 10.28 -10.16
N LEU A 606 62.78 10.23 -11.43
CA LEU A 606 62.09 9.07 -12.01
C LEU A 606 63.06 7.98 -12.45
N ASN A 607 64.33 8.33 -12.66
CA ASN A 607 65.36 7.39 -13.08
C ASN A 607 66.29 6.95 -11.93
N LEU A 608 66.11 7.53 -10.74
CA LEU A 608 66.82 7.27 -9.48
C LEU A 608 68.33 7.50 -9.59
N ASP A 609 68.75 8.49 -10.37
CA ASP A 609 70.16 8.85 -10.50
C ASP A 609 70.62 9.89 -9.46
N GLY A 610 69.71 10.35 -8.61
CA GLY A 610 69.95 11.29 -7.52
C GLY A 610 69.77 12.77 -7.93
N ASP A 611 69.33 13.04 -9.16
CA ASP A 611 69.03 14.39 -9.65
C ASP A 611 67.66 14.41 -10.37
N VAL A 612 66.76 15.35 -10.05
CA VAL A 612 65.60 15.65 -10.90
C VAL A 612 66.06 16.48 -12.08
N GLY A 613 66.19 15.86 -13.25
CA GLY A 613 66.83 16.48 -14.38
C GLY A 613 66.20 16.17 -15.74
N PHE A 614 67.01 16.41 -16.77
CA PHE A 614 66.57 16.24 -18.15
C PHE A 614 66.16 14.80 -18.46
N PHE A 615 66.79 13.82 -17.82
CA PHE A 615 66.50 12.41 -18.08
C PHE A 615 65.17 11.98 -17.44
N ASP A 616 64.81 12.56 -16.29
CA ASP A 616 63.51 12.36 -15.62
C ASP A 616 62.38 12.98 -16.42
N LEU A 617 62.60 14.19 -16.93
CA LEU A 617 61.65 14.84 -17.84
C LEU A 617 61.40 14.00 -19.10
N VAL A 618 62.46 13.44 -19.69
CA VAL A 618 62.33 12.57 -20.87
C VAL A 618 61.61 11.27 -20.50
N PHE A 619 61.85 10.74 -19.29
CA PHE A 619 61.18 9.56 -18.79
C PHE A 619 59.67 9.78 -18.62
N MET A 620 59.28 10.91 -18.00
CA MET A 620 57.89 11.32 -17.82
C MET A 620 57.19 11.54 -19.17
N LEU A 621 57.79 12.33 -20.07
CA LEU A 621 57.21 12.60 -21.39
C LEU A 621 57.11 11.35 -22.27
N GLY A 622 58.00 10.37 -22.06
CA GLY A 622 57.98 9.08 -22.76
C GLY A 622 56.78 8.20 -22.43
N SER A 623 56.16 8.44 -21.28
CA SER A 623 55.07 7.63 -20.73
C SER A 623 53.78 8.44 -20.53
N TRP A 624 53.63 9.57 -21.22
CA TRP A 624 52.50 10.50 -21.08
C TRP A 624 51.13 9.88 -21.40
N GLY A 625 50.16 10.01 -20.50
CA GLY A 625 48.80 9.48 -20.67
C GLY A 625 48.23 8.77 -19.44
N GLU A 626 47.09 8.09 -19.62
CA GLU A 626 46.42 7.29 -18.58
C GLU A 626 47.31 6.12 -18.15
N CYS A 627 47.33 5.87 -16.83
CA CYS A 627 48.03 4.76 -16.24
C CYS A 627 47.05 3.70 -15.71
N ASP A 628 47.22 2.47 -16.19
CA ASP A 628 46.58 1.29 -15.59
C ASP A 628 47.45 0.81 -14.40
N GLY A 629 47.39 1.51 -13.27
CA GLY A 629 48.11 1.19 -12.03
C GLY A 629 49.16 2.24 -11.62
N ALA A 630 50.03 1.91 -10.65
CA ALA A 630 51.09 2.81 -10.17
C ALA A 630 52.16 3.00 -11.25
N CYS A 631 52.25 4.21 -11.83
CA CYS A 631 53.21 4.53 -12.88
C CYS A 631 54.13 5.69 -12.46
N LEU A 632 55.42 5.57 -12.80
CA LEU A 632 56.47 6.45 -12.28
C LEU A 632 56.25 7.95 -12.55
N GLY A 633 55.59 8.32 -13.66
CA GLY A 633 55.38 9.72 -14.02
C GLY A 633 54.12 10.38 -13.44
N ASP A 634 53.28 9.65 -12.71
CA ASP A 634 52.06 10.17 -12.06
C ASP A 634 52.43 10.52 -10.61
N ILE A 635 53.03 11.70 -10.48
CA ILE A 635 53.63 12.19 -9.23
C ILE A 635 52.54 12.65 -8.26
N ASP A 636 51.41 13.16 -8.77
CA ASP A 636 50.31 13.61 -7.92
C ASP A 636 49.24 12.53 -7.63
N GLY A 637 49.36 11.38 -8.29
CA GLY A 637 48.62 10.15 -7.99
C GLY A 637 47.17 10.18 -8.49
N ASP A 638 46.87 10.98 -9.51
CA ASP A 638 45.52 11.15 -10.05
C ASP A 638 45.13 10.09 -11.10
N GLY A 639 46.05 9.18 -11.42
CA GLY A 639 45.92 8.10 -12.38
C GLY A 639 46.35 8.48 -13.79
N MET A 640 46.90 9.68 -14.02
CA MET A 640 47.37 10.14 -15.32
C MET A 640 48.72 10.85 -15.26
N ILE A 641 49.64 10.45 -16.14
CA ILE A 641 50.89 11.21 -16.38
C ILE A 641 50.55 12.42 -17.23
N GLY A 642 50.35 13.56 -16.58
CA GLY A 642 49.75 14.73 -17.15
C GLY A 642 50.50 16.03 -16.90
N PHE A 643 49.80 17.12 -17.19
CA PHE A 643 50.36 18.47 -17.08
C PHE A 643 50.74 18.80 -15.63
N PHE A 644 49.98 18.29 -14.65
CA PHE A 644 50.21 18.60 -13.24
C PHE A 644 51.45 17.88 -12.70
N ASP A 645 51.69 16.63 -13.10
CA ASP A 645 52.93 15.90 -12.80
C ASP A 645 54.15 16.58 -13.39
N LEU A 646 54.04 17.04 -14.64
CA LEU A 646 55.11 17.80 -15.27
C LEU A 646 55.44 19.09 -14.51
N THR A 647 54.43 19.74 -13.94
CA THR A 647 54.68 20.91 -13.09
C THR A 647 55.35 20.55 -11.78
N TYR A 648 55.03 19.40 -11.18
CA TYR A 648 55.75 18.90 -10.00
C TYR A 648 57.21 18.57 -10.32
N LEU A 649 57.47 17.84 -11.40
CA LEU A 649 58.83 17.50 -11.81
C LEU A 649 59.69 18.73 -12.09
N LEU A 650 59.13 19.75 -12.75
CA LEU A 650 59.86 20.98 -13.01
C LEU A 650 60.07 21.84 -11.76
N ALA A 651 59.23 21.71 -10.73
CA ALA A 651 59.37 22.44 -9.47
C ALA A 651 60.54 21.92 -8.65
N GLU A 652 60.81 20.62 -8.71
CA GLU A 652 61.87 19.93 -7.95
C GLU A 652 63.20 19.82 -8.72
N TRP A 653 63.38 20.58 -9.82
CA TRP A 653 64.53 20.43 -10.72
C TRP A 653 65.88 20.74 -10.06
N GLY A 654 66.73 19.72 -9.93
CA GLY A 654 68.04 19.83 -9.29
C GLY A 654 68.48 18.54 -8.60
N ALA A 655 69.59 18.59 -7.88
CA ALA A 655 70.07 17.44 -7.11
C ALA A 655 69.15 17.13 -5.95
N CYS A 656 68.81 15.85 -5.78
CA CYS A 656 68.00 15.32 -4.68
C CYS A 656 68.80 15.12 -3.40
N THR A 657 69.82 15.94 -3.19
CA THR A 657 70.69 15.81 -2.01
C THR A 657 69.96 16.34 -0.79
N THR A 658 69.61 15.43 0.11
CA THR A 658 69.19 15.77 1.47
C THR A 658 70.41 15.95 2.37
N GLY A 659 70.18 16.62 3.49
CA GLY A 659 71.18 16.94 4.49
C GLY A 659 70.55 16.99 5.87
N ALA A 660 71.35 16.76 6.90
CA ALA A 660 70.90 16.80 8.28
C ALA A 660 70.32 18.18 8.61
N CYS A 661 69.06 18.22 9.03
CA CYS A 661 68.37 19.42 9.48
C CYS A 661 68.27 19.43 11.00
N CYS A 662 69.07 20.28 11.66
CA CYS A 662 69.10 20.38 13.10
C CYS A 662 68.11 21.41 13.65
N PHE A 663 67.29 21.00 14.61
CA PHE A 663 66.38 21.89 15.34
C PHE A 663 66.94 22.28 16.72
N ASP A 664 66.51 23.43 17.24
CA ASP A 664 66.98 23.97 18.53
C ASP A 664 66.62 23.10 19.75
N ASP A 665 65.69 22.15 19.59
CA ASP A 665 65.29 21.18 20.61
C ASP A 665 66.09 19.87 20.54
N GLY A 666 67.10 19.80 19.67
CA GLY A 666 67.99 18.66 19.47
C GLY A 666 67.41 17.55 18.60
N ARG A 667 66.24 17.77 17.98
CA ARG A 667 65.74 16.90 16.93
C ARG A 667 66.58 17.10 15.66
N CYS A 668 66.82 16.00 14.95
CA CYS A 668 67.44 16.02 13.64
C CYS A 668 66.56 15.24 12.68
N GLU A 669 66.34 15.79 11.48
CA GLU A 669 65.67 15.11 10.38
C GLU A 669 66.45 15.34 9.09
N ASP A 670 66.59 14.31 8.24
CA ASP A 670 67.19 14.48 6.92
C ASP A 670 66.14 15.12 6.00
N ALA A 671 66.45 16.31 5.48
CA ALA A 671 65.53 17.10 4.66
C ALA A 671 66.31 17.78 3.54
N THR A 672 65.65 18.41 2.57
CA THR A 672 66.36 19.34 1.67
C THR A 672 66.62 20.67 2.37
N LEU A 673 67.55 21.49 1.84
CA LEU A 673 67.84 22.83 2.37
C LEU A 673 66.56 23.66 2.56
N GLU A 674 65.68 23.67 1.55
CA GLU A 674 64.46 24.48 1.56
C GLU A 674 63.42 23.96 2.56
N GLN A 675 63.27 22.63 2.67
CA GLN A 675 62.40 22.00 3.66
C GLN A 675 62.91 22.27 5.09
N CYS A 676 64.22 22.20 5.29
CA CYS A 676 64.84 22.45 6.59
C CYS A 676 64.62 23.90 7.04
N GLU A 677 64.86 24.87 6.15
CA GLU A 677 64.62 26.28 6.43
C GLU A 677 63.13 26.56 6.67
N ALA A 678 62.23 25.95 5.90
CA ALA A 678 60.78 26.10 6.06
C ALA A 678 60.29 25.54 7.40
N ALA A 679 60.87 24.44 7.88
CA ALA A 679 60.60 23.85 9.18
C ALA A 679 61.23 24.65 10.35
N GLY A 680 62.05 25.66 10.05
CA GLY A 680 62.75 26.48 11.04
C GLY A 680 63.98 25.81 11.63
N GLY A 681 64.50 24.76 10.99
CA GLY A 681 65.75 24.11 11.35
C GLY A 681 66.96 24.76 10.66
N ILE A 682 68.16 24.35 11.08
CA ILE A 682 69.43 24.78 10.50
C ILE A 682 70.03 23.63 9.70
N TYR A 683 70.10 23.83 8.39
CA TYR A 683 70.61 22.84 7.45
C TYR A 683 72.13 22.72 7.52
N GLN A 684 72.64 21.50 7.64
CA GLN A 684 74.06 21.23 7.89
C GLN A 684 74.88 20.96 6.61
N GLY A 685 74.22 20.93 5.46
CA GLY A 685 74.81 20.77 4.14
C GLY A 685 74.40 19.47 3.47
N ASP A 686 74.50 19.45 2.15
CA ASP A 686 74.12 18.31 1.31
C ASP A 686 74.97 17.07 1.63
N GLU A 687 74.36 15.88 1.61
CA GLU A 687 74.97 14.57 1.93
C GLU A 687 75.49 14.44 3.38
N THR A 688 74.95 15.24 4.30
CA THR A 688 75.12 15.00 5.74
C THR A 688 73.88 14.26 6.27
N ASP A 689 74.04 13.32 7.19
CA ASP A 689 72.90 12.64 7.81
C ASP A 689 72.81 12.90 9.32
N CYS A 690 71.62 12.68 9.88
CA CYS A 690 71.36 12.90 11.30
C CYS A 690 72.08 11.94 12.25
N ASP A 691 72.70 10.88 11.75
CA ASP A 691 73.50 9.95 12.56
C ASP A 691 74.95 10.46 12.72
N ASP A 692 75.45 11.21 11.75
CA ASP A 692 76.82 11.72 11.70
C ASP A 692 76.96 13.21 12.14
N VAL A 693 75.85 13.93 12.32
CA VAL A 693 75.85 15.34 12.73
C VAL A 693 75.31 15.57 14.14
N GLU A 694 76.14 16.18 15.01
CA GLU A 694 75.72 16.56 16.37
C GLU A 694 74.88 17.85 16.37
N CYS A 695 73.55 17.70 16.44
CA CYS A 695 72.62 18.81 16.65
C CYS A 695 72.62 19.33 18.11
N PRO A 696 72.23 20.60 18.37
CA PRO A 696 72.31 21.18 19.71
C PRO A 696 71.41 20.49 20.74
N GLU A 697 71.93 20.07 21.89
CA GLU A 697 71.09 19.39 22.91
C GLU A 697 70.07 20.33 23.61
N PRO A 698 68.84 19.84 23.90
CA PRO A 698 67.80 20.62 24.56
C PRO A 698 68.16 20.92 26.03
N VAL A 699 67.99 22.18 26.44
CA VAL A 699 68.39 22.65 27.77
C VAL A 699 67.55 21.97 28.88
N ALA A 700 68.20 21.10 29.67
CA ALA A 700 67.59 20.22 30.66
C ALA A 700 66.87 20.92 31.84
N GLY A 701 65.58 20.60 32.03
CA GLY A 701 64.82 20.85 33.26
C GLY A 701 64.93 19.68 34.24
N GLY A 702 65.76 19.83 35.27
CA GLY A 702 66.10 18.74 36.20
C GLY A 702 65.07 18.43 37.29
N VAL A 703 64.96 17.14 37.64
CA VAL A 703 64.65 16.66 39.00
C VAL A 703 65.58 15.50 39.34
N LYS A 704 66.34 15.66 40.44
CA LYS A 704 67.28 14.69 41.02
C LYS A 704 66.61 13.88 42.14
N SER A 705 66.95 12.58 42.22
CA SER A 705 67.32 11.87 43.45
C SER A 705 67.84 10.47 43.03
N GLY A 706 68.94 9.92 43.50
CA GLY A 706 69.80 10.27 44.62
C GLY A 706 70.29 8.96 45.25
N SER A 707 71.62 8.77 45.22
CA SER A 707 72.46 7.69 45.81
C SER A 707 72.47 6.33 45.15
#